data_AF-A0A2S6HCZ0-F1
#
_entry.id   AF-A0A2S6HCZ0-F1
#
_cell.length_a   1.000
_cell.length_b   1.000
_cell.length_c   1.000
_cell.angle_alpha   90.00
_cell.angle_beta   90.00
_cell.angle_gamma   90.00
#
_symmetry.space_group_name_H-M   'P 1'
#
loop_
_entity.id
_entity.type
_entity.pdbx_description
1 polymer ?
#
loop_
_entity_poly.entity_id
_entity_poly.type
_entity_poly.pdbx_seq_one_letter_code
_entity_poly.pdbx_strand_id
1 'polypeptide(L)'
;MMHIVINSCRPLVLRGRESHFEEVSAIQGDRKIKTYFFSAFFILMLCHALPGRADVDGNSKVFKFNIPGQNMAASLVAFSETTGNQLSYPAALVKDIKSKPLSGSYTADQALQKLLGGSGITYRHTDNDAIALAVDSSAQSSQSAQATTLKAMTVVGTAKTDDDPTAYKVTNASTATKTDTPIMETPYSVAVVSQQVFQDQQVIRVEDALKNVAGVQPGFSSGGLNETFMTRGFQTTNLYRDGFLLPAGFGASDAGRQTANVERIEVLKGPGSILYGRSDPGGVINLVTKRPQATPYHSIQQQFGSYDRYRTTADSTGAITPDDKLLYRVNLSYENANSFRDFVKTDSVFFAPSLTWNISDRTQANMNIEYNHFDNTIDSGIPVVGNRPAPVSRNLQVADPFNNKNVGDRTYVGFDWSHKFNDEWKFSHRFGAEFFDAAQDFTFFSGRPDAAGNLANAPSALPMGKRGFNNGNSQQQEYYTTLNLTGKFDTAMLKHTMLWGFDYFTIDNQFAGACCQAFPAGATFNIYNPTYLTAAPNIDFTPGPNRNMDWYGLYFQDQIKFPFDVYGNFGLRYDNAVGRDLTAGMVTTRDARVSPRGGLLWKPQEWLSVYGNYSENFGPSNSLFNGPGQQALPPQTSEEWELGAKTEFFNGRLSASFAYFDLTKQNLPVPDPINPNITRTVGEQESRGYEFQATGEILPGWKVIGAYTNLAYAKINKDVDFNGGPGDTGNRMFATPRNFGSLWNTYEFQNAGLRGLKLGGGVVASGQSQGTNQNDYQLPGYTTVNLLASYGLKVAGKKVTFQLNADNLLDKTYYQGTNSSTRVGINPPRTFLGSVKLEF
;
A
#
# COMPACT_ATOMS: atom_id res chain seq x y z
N MET A 1 62.48 6.88 39.53
CA MET A 1 63.30 5.75 40.02
C MET A 1 62.45 4.50 39.92
N MET A 2 62.58 3.73 38.85
CA MET A 2 63.53 2.61 38.68
C MET A 2 62.66 1.34 38.75
N HIS A 3 62.27 0.76 37.60
CA HIS A 3 62.95 -0.38 36.94
C HIS A 3 62.81 -1.67 37.78
N ILE A 4 62.63 -2.90 37.29
CA ILE A 4 62.77 -3.56 35.98
C ILE A 4 62.20 -5.00 36.22
N VAL A 5 61.26 -5.55 35.44
CA VAL A 5 61.39 -6.42 34.22
C VAL A 5 61.26 -7.94 34.48
N ILE A 6 60.65 -8.61 33.48
CA ILE A 6 60.77 -10.01 32.97
C ILE A 6 59.61 -10.99 33.24
N ASN A 7 58.87 -11.26 32.13
CA ASN A 7 58.37 -12.53 31.55
C ASN A 7 58.43 -13.81 32.43
N SER A 8 57.46 -14.74 32.43
CA SER A 8 56.99 -15.53 31.28
C SER A 8 55.95 -16.60 31.72
N CYS A 9 55.09 -17.02 30.77
CA CYS A 9 54.39 -18.31 30.60
C CYS A 9 53.52 -18.97 31.71
N ARG A 10 52.18 -18.97 31.47
CA ARG A 10 51.20 -20.10 31.32
C ARG A 10 51.27 -21.33 32.27
N PRO A 11 50.17 -22.12 32.42
CA PRO A 11 48.80 -21.81 32.87
C PRO A 11 48.25 -22.89 33.87
N LEU A 12 47.41 -22.60 34.86
CA LEU A 12 46.44 -23.62 35.34
C LEU A 12 45.33 -23.07 36.25
N VAL A 13 44.11 -23.32 35.79
CA VAL A 13 42.86 -23.65 36.47
C VAL A 13 42.93 -23.82 37.99
N LEU A 14 42.08 -23.10 38.74
CA LEU A 14 41.00 -23.68 39.55
C LEU A 14 40.18 -22.60 40.29
N ARG A 15 38.86 -22.68 40.05
CA ARG A 15 37.74 -22.53 40.99
C ARG A 15 37.94 -21.68 42.25
N GLY A 16 37.05 -20.69 42.37
CA GLY A 16 35.96 -20.86 43.32
C GLY A 16 35.76 -19.76 44.35
N ARG A 17 34.47 -19.45 44.55
CA ARG A 17 33.81 -18.71 45.63
C ARG A 17 33.93 -17.19 45.59
N GLU A 18 32.83 -16.49 45.29
CA GLU A 18 31.63 -16.28 46.14
C GLU A 18 31.95 -15.46 47.38
N SER A 19 31.28 -14.30 47.46
CA SER A 19 30.46 -13.80 48.58
C SER A 19 30.64 -12.29 48.68
N HIS A 20 29.61 -11.53 48.27
CA HIS A 20 28.59 -10.93 49.16
C HIS A 20 29.04 -9.55 49.67
N PHE A 21 28.39 -8.50 49.15
CA PHE A 21 27.36 -7.69 49.83
C PHE A 21 27.99 -6.68 50.79
N GLU A 22 27.80 -5.40 50.49
CA GLU A 22 27.10 -4.47 51.40
C GLU A 22 26.82 -3.15 50.68
N GLU A 23 25.52 -2.81 50.63
CA GLU A 23 25.03 -1.44 50.57
C GLU A 23 25.43 -0.71 51.86
N VAL A 24 25.64 0.61 51.81
CA VAL A 24 24.95 1.60 52.67
C VAL A 24 25.27 3.04 52.20
N SER A 25 24.18 3.72 51.87
CA SER A 25 23.81 5.15 51.92
C SER A 25 24.85 6.29 51.91
N ALA A 26 24.62 7.19 50.95
CA ALA A 26 24.36 8.64 51.08
C ALA A 26 25.28 9.53 51.96
N ILE A 27 25.81 10.60 51.34
CA ILE A 27 25.49 12.03 51.61
C ILE A 27 26.13 12.94 50.55
N GLN A 28 25.33 13.92 50.12
CA GLN A 28 25.53 15.18 49.38
C GLN A 28 26.92 15.62 48.87
N GLY A 29 26.93 16.14 47.64
CA GLY A 29 28.07 16.89 47.07
C GLY A 29 27.77 17.51 45.71
N ASP A 30 27.07 18.64 45.74
CA ASP A 30 26.92 19.70 44.73
C ASP A 30 27.92 19.70 43.54
N ARG A 31 27.42 19.66 42.29
CA ARG A 31 28.09 20.28 41.13
C ARG A 31 27.17 20.37 39.89
N LYS A 32 26.82 21.62 39.58
CA LYS A 32 26.29 22.10 38.30
C LYS A 32 27.12 21.60 37.12
N ILE A 33 26.49 21.00 36.10
CA ILE A 33 26.99 20.98 34.72
C ILE A 33 25.83 21.36 33.79
N LYS A 34 25.82 22.65 33.40
CA LYS A 34 25.21 23.15 32.17
C LYS A 34 26.38 23.47 31.22
N THR A 35 26.49 22.77 30.09
CA THR A 35 27.24 23.21 28.90
C THR A 35 26.69 22.38 27.73
N TYR A 36 25.76 22.92 26.93
CA TYR A 36 26.05 23.53 25.62
C TYR A 36 27.11 22.77 24.81
N PHE A 37 26.69 22.00 23.81
CA PHE A 37 27.52 21.78 22.63
C PHE A 37 26.82 22.39 21.42
N PHE A 38 27.43 23.46 20.96
CA PHE A 38 27.05 24.32 19.86
C PHE A 38 27.44 23.68 18.52
N SER A 39 26.68 24.08 17.52
CA SER A 39 27.01 24.29 16.11
C SER A 39 28.48 24.45 15.72
N ALA A 40 28.69 24.22 14.41
CA ALA A 40 29.81 24.63 13.55
C ALA A 40 30.89 23.56 13.31
N PHE A 41 30.75 22.86 12.18
CA PHE A 41 31.89 22.47 11.35
C PHE A 41 31.52 22.71 9.88
N PHE A 42 31.84 23.93 9.41
CA PHE A 42 32.05 24.25 8.01
C PHE A 42 33.43 24.91 7.93
N ILE A 43 34.15 24.64 6.84
CA ILE A 43 35.45 25.19 6.43
C ILE A 43 36.69 24.43 6.95
N LEU A 44 37.20 23.53 6.11
CA LEU A 44 38.56 23.70 5.58
C LEU A 44 38.66 23.14 4.15
N MET A 45 39.05 24.02 3.23
CA MET A 45 39.49 23.73 1.87
C MET A 45 40.62 22.71 1.85
N LEU A 46 40.61 21.80 0.86
CA LEU A 46 41.85 21.40 0.19
C LEU A 46 41.69 21.59 -1.32
N CYS A 47 42.46 22.54 -1.84
CA CYS A 47 42.76 22.74 -3.25
C CYS A 47 43.03 21.41 -3.94
N HIS A 48 42.26 21.08 -4.97
CA HIS A 48 42.76 20.26 -6.07
C HIS A 48 42.78 21.13 -7.31
N ALA A 49 44.00 21.24 -7.84
CA ALA A 49 44.33 22.00 -9.03
C ALA A 49 43.45 21.56 -10.20
N LEU A 50 42.90 22.55 -10.90
CA LEU A 50 42.37 22.44 -12.24
C LEU A 50 43.46 21.82 -13.15
N PRO A 51 43.24 20.67 -13.80
CA PRO A 51 43.98 20.36 -15.00
C PRO A 51 43.54 21.35 -16.07
N GLY A 52 44.51 22.02 -16.67
CA GLY A 52 44.29 22.99 -17.74
C GLY A 52 43.39 22.43 -18.83
N ARG A 53 42.47 23.28 -19.28
CA ARG A 53 41.71 23.14 -20.52
C ARG A 53 42.72 23.04 -21.66
N ALA A 54 42.99 21.82 -22.11
CA ALA A 54 43.60 21.60 -23.41
C ALA A 54 42.49 21.87 -24.43
N ASP A 55 42.66 22.91 -25.23
CA ASP A 55 42.00 23.00 -26.53
C ASP A 55 42.46 21.78 -27.33
N VAL A 56 41.63 20.74 -27.34
CA VAL A 56 41.79 19.63 -28.27
C VAL A 56 41.08 20.05 -29.54
N ASP A 57 41.87 20.47 -30.53
CA ASP A 57 41.49 20.44 -31.93
C ASP A 57 41.06 19.01 -32.29
N GLY A 58 39.77 18.71 -32.11
CA GLY A 58 39.15 17.41 -32.39
C GLY A 58 39.15 17.02 -33.87
N ASN A 59 39.77 17.81 -34.75
CA ASN A 59 39.67 17.64 -36.20
C ASN A 59 40.87 16.96 -36.87
N SER A 60 41.78 16.35 -36.09
CA SER A 60 43.02 15.73 -36.63
C SER A 60 43.12 14.20 -36.46
N LYS A 61 42.21 13.55 -35.72
CA LYS A 61 42.24 12.09 -35.54
C LYS A 61 41.68 11.38 -36.78
N VAL A 62 42.53 10.59 -37.42
CA VAL A 62 42.18 9.81 -38.62
C VAL A 62 41.80 8.38 -38.21
N PHE A 63 40.64 7.91 -38.68
CA PHE A 63 40.12 6.57 -38.45
C PHE A 63 40.10 5.78 -39.76
N LYS A 64 40.26 4.45 -39.67
CA LYS A 64 40.20 3.55 -40.82
C LYS A 64 38.81 2.96 -40.95
N PHE A 65 38.14 3.24 -42.05
CA PHE A 65 36.77 2.79 -42.31
C PHE A 65 36.73 1.70 -43.38
N ASN A 66 35.82 0.74 -43.21
CA ASN A 66 35.44 -0.25 -44.21
C ASN A 66 33.95 -0.58 -44.06
N ILE A 67 33.09 0.36 -44.47
CA ILE A 67 31.63 0.27 -44.36
C ILE A 67 31.06 0.02 -45.76
N PRO A 68 30.41 -1.13 -46.02
CA PRO A 68 29.77 -1.40 -47.31
C PRO A 68 28.56 -0.48 -47.54
N GLY A 69 28.13 -0.32 -48.79
CA GLY A 69 26.88 0.39 -49.10
C GLY A 69 25.68 -0.39 -48.57
N GLN A 70 25.03 0.13 -47.54
CA GLN A 70 23.93 -0.56 -46.83
C GLN A 70 22.89 0.46 -46.33
N ASN A 71 21.90 0.01 -45.55
CA ASN A 71 20.93 0.92 -44.95
C ASN A 71 21.65 1.99 -44.11
N MET A 72 21.26 3.26 -44.26
CA MET A 72 21.93 4.39 -43.63
C MET A 72 22.00 4.26 -42.11
N ALA A 73 20.98 3.70 -41.44
CA ALA A 73 21.03 3.45 -40.01
C ALA A 73 22.16 2.49 -39.62
N ALA A 74 22.35 1.41 -40.39
CA ALA A 74 23.44 0.45 -40.15
C ALA A 74 24.82 1.07 -40.42
N SER A 75 24.95 1.93 -41.43
CA SER A 75 26.19 2.65 -41.72
C SER A 75 26.57 3.67 -40.66
N LEU A 76 25.58 4.35 -40.07
CA LEU A 76 25.78 5.30 -38.98
C LEU A 76 26.17 4.60 -37.67
N VAL A 77 25.62 3.41 -37.40
CA VAL A 77 26.08 2.55 -36.29
C VAL A 77 27.54 2.16 -36.49
N ALA A 78 27.91 1.64 -37.66
CA ALA A 78 29.30 1.25 -37.96
C ALA A 78 30.28 2.45 -37.88
N PHE A 79 29.82 3.65 -38.25
CA PHE A 79 30.58 4.88 -38.06
C PHE A 79 30.81 5.18 -36.56
N SER A 80 29.74 5.16 -35.75
CA SER A 80 29.81 5.41 -34.31
C SER A 80 30.71 4.41 -33.58
N GLU A 81 30.65 3.13 -33.96
CA GLU A 81 31.54 2.07 -33.45
C GLU A 81 33.02 2.33 -33.78
N THR A 82 33.31 2.93 -34.94
CA THR A 82 34.68 3.21 -35.38
C THR A 82 35.26 4.46 -34.75
N THR A 83 34.45 5.51 -34.56
CA THR A 83 34.93 6.82 -34.09
C THR A 83 34.73 7.06 -32.60
N GLY A 84 33.76 6.40 -31.98
CA GLY A 84 33.29 6.67 -30.61
C GLY A 84 32.32 7.85 -30.50
N ASN A 85 31.99 8.52 -31.61
CA ASN A 85 31.03 9.63 -31.60
C ASN A 85 29.60 9.12 -31.40
N GLN A 86 28.83 9.75 -30.51
CA GLN A 86 27.41 9.44 -30.33
C GLN A 86 26.57 10.17 -31.38
N LEU A 87 25.72 9.44 -32.11
CA LEU A 87 24.84 10.03 -33.12
C LEU A 87 23.39 10.12 -32.59
N SER A 88 22.76 11.29 -32.73
CA SER A 88 21.35 11.49 -32.40
C SER A 88 20.56 11.93 -33.63
N TYR A 89 19.51 11.17 -33.96
CA TYR A 89 18.61 11.47 -35.06
C TYR A 89 17.28 10.72 -34.96
N PRO A 90 16.17 11.26 -35.50
CA PRO A 90 14.91 10.51 -35.61
C PRO A 90 15.08 9.32 -36.55
N ALA A 91 14.60 8.13 -36.17
CA ALA A 91 14.73 6.92 -37.01
C ALA A 91 14.11 7.08 -38.42
N ALA A 92 13.07 7.91 -38.55
CA ALA A 92 12.45 8.23 -39.83
C ALA A 92 13.39 8.95 -40.82
N LEU A 93 14.41 9.66 -40.32
CA LEU A 93 15.34 10.43 -41.14
C LEU A 93 16.18 9.55 -42.07
N VAL A 94 16.45 8.30 -41.67
CA VAL A 94 17.41 7.41 -42.35
C VAL A 94 16.79 6.10 -42.84
N LYS A 95 15.50 5.86 -42.54
CA LYS A 95 14.81 4.56 -42.72
C LYS A 95 14.92 4.01 -44.15
N ASP A 96 14.76 4.86 -45.16
CA ASP A 96 14.70 4.47 -46.58
C ASP A 96 15.91 4.95 -47.40
N ILE A 97 16.98 5.37 -46.72
CA ILE A 97 18.20 5.87 -47.37
C ILE A 97 19.26 4.78 -47.36
N LYS A 98 19.90 4.54 -48.50
CA LYS A 98 21.10 3.71 -48.60
C LYS A 98 22.34 4.61 -48.58
N SER A 99 23.31 4.29 -47.72
CA SER A 99 24.59 4.99 -47.73
C SER A 99 25.45 4.54 -48.91
N LYS A 100 26.35 5.42 -49.36
CA LYS A 100 27.46 5.02 -50.23
C LYS A 100 28.47 4.16 -49.43
N PRO A 101 29.22 3.26 -50.08
CA PRO A 101 30.31 2.57 -49.42
C PRO A 101 31.40 3.57 -49.00
N LEU A 102 31.98 3.37 -47.81
CA LEU A 102 33.07 4.17 -47.27
C LEU A 102 34.26 3.26 -46.96
N SER A 103 35.36 3.41 -47.70
CA SER A 103 36.60 2.68 -47.46
C SER A 103 37.78 3.64 -47.56
N GLY A 104 38.68 3.61 -46.58
CA GLY A 104 39.84 4.50 -46.50
C GLY A 104 40.08 5.06 -45.10
N SER A 105 41.02 5.99 -45.00
CA SER A 105 41.37 6.66 -43.75
C SER A 105 40.90 8.10 -43.79
N TYR A 106 40.01 8.48 -42.87
CA TYR A 106 39.33 9.78 -42.83
C TYR A 106 39.21 10.31 -41.40
N THR A 107 39.11 11.62 -41.23
CA THR A 107 38.62 12.17 -39.95
C THR A 107 37.13 11.84 -39.75
N ALA A 108 36.62 11.94 -38.53
CA ALA A 108 35.21 11.69 -38.24
C ALA A 108 34.30 12.56 -39.13
N ASP A 109 34.62 13.84 -39.29
CA ASP A 109 33.89 14.77 -40.17
C ASP A 109 33.95 14.37 -41.64
N GLN A 110 35.14 14.04 -42.15
CA GLN A 110 35.30 13.61 -43.55
C GLN A 110 34.54 12.33 -43.86
N ALA A 111 34.54 11.37 -42.93
CA ALA A 111 33.81 10.12 -43.05
C ALA A 111 32.29 10.35 -43.00
N LEU A 112 31.81 11.18 -42.08
CA LEU A 112 30.39 11.46 -41.94
C LEU A 112 29.86 12.26 -43.14
N GLN A 113 30.62 13.26 -43.63
CA GLN A 113 30.29 14.00 -44.85
C GLN A 113 30.20 13.08 -46.08
N LYS A 114 31.09 12.09 -46.18
CA LYS A 114 31.06 11.09 -47.27
C LYS A 114 29.89 10.13 -47.16
N LEU A 115 29.58 9.67 -45.94
CA LEU A 115 28.44 8.77 -45.68
C LEU A 115 27.10 9.46 -45.99
N LEU A 116 26.95 10.73 -45.57
CA LEU A 116 25.74 11.52 -45.78
C LEU A 116 25.66 12.16 -47.17
N GLY A 117 26.73 12.12 -47.96
CA GLY A 117 26.83 12.79 -49.26
C GLY A 117 25.76 12.34 -50.27
N GLY A 118 24.79 13.22 -50.53
CA GLY A 118 23.65 12.99 -51.43
C GLY A 118 22.40 12.42 -50.77
N SER A 119 22.37 12.35 -49.43
CA SER A 119 21.21 11.87 -48.65
C SER A 119 20.20 12.98 -48.29
N GLY A 120 20.55 14.26 -48.49
CA GLY A 120 19.75 15.39 -48.00
C GLY A 120 19.81 15.58 -46.48
N ILE A 121 20.73 14.89 -45.80
CA ILE A 121 20.96 14.98 -44.36
C ILE A 121 22.22 15.81 -44.10
N THR A 122 22.13 16.76 -43.18
CA THR A 122 23.24 17.53 -42.62
C THR A 122 23.50 17.12 -41.17
N TYR A 123 24.61 17.57 -40.59
CA TYR A 123 25.00 17.26 -39.23
C TYR A 123 25.57 18.48 -38.50
N ARG A 124 25.46 18.47 -37.16
CA ARG A 124 26.05 19.48 -36.28
C ARG A 124 26.62 18.81 -35.04
N HIS A 125 27.82 19.24 -34.64
CA HIS A 125 28.42 18.85 -33.37
C HIS A 125 27.66 19.46 -32.19
N THR A 126 27.45 18.65 -31.16
CA THR A 126 26.95 19.06 -29.84
C THR A 126 28.06 18.85 -28.80
N ASP A 127 27.86 19.30 -27.57
CA ASP A 127 28.83 19.10 -26.49
C ASP A 127 29.12 17.60 -26.25
N ASN A 128 30.34 17.26 -25.82
CA ASN A 128 30.82 15.90 -25.48
C ASN A 128 30.85 14.87 -26.63
N ASP A 129 31.48 15.18 -27.77
CA ASP A 129 31.70 14.26 -28.91
C ASP A 129 30.42 13.66 -29.54
N ALA A 130 29.26 14.26 -29.25
CA ALA A 130 27.97 13.88 -29.82
C ALA A 130 27.65 14.71 -31.09
N ILE A 131 26.99 14.08 -32.06
CA ILE A 131 26.63 14.68 -33.36
C ILE A 131 25.14 14.48 -33.61
N ALA A 132 24.42 15.57 -33.88
CA ALA A 132 23.01 15.55 -34.24
C ALA A 132 22.84 15.62 -35.77
N LEU A 133 22.00 14.74 -36.34
CA LEU A 133 21.66 14.76 -37.77
C LEU A 133 20.30 15.42 -38.00
N ALA A 134 20.18 16.20 -39.08
CA ALA A 134 18.95 16.91 -39.47
C ALA A 134 18.80 16.96 -40.99
N VAL A 135 17.60 17.30 -41.49
CA VAL A 135 17.38 17.52 -42.92
C VAL A 135 18.04 18.83 -43.36
N ASP A 136 18.75 18.80 -44.48
CA ASP A 136 19.33 19.99 -45.09
C ASP A 136 18.22 20.90 -45.62
N SER A 137 17.91 21.95 -44.85
CA SER A 137 16.83 22.90 -45.14
C SER A 137 17.25 23.99 -46.13
N SER A 138 18.46 23.90 -46.72
CA SER A 138 19.00 24.92 -47.63
C SER A 138 18.66 24.70 -49.11
N ALA A 139 17.92 23.64 -49.46
CA ALA A 139 17.57 23.29 -50.85
C ALA A 139 16.09 23.49 -51.23
N GLN A 140 15.28 24.19 -50.44
CA GLN A 140 13.88 24.51 -50.78
C GLN A 140 13.62 26.03 -50.82
N SER A 141 14.07 26.67 -51.89
CA SER A 141 13.53 27.95 -52.32
C SER A 141 13.24 27.88 -53.82
N SER A 142 12.07 27.35 -54.17
CA SER A 142 11.29 27.62 -55.41
C SER A 142 10.38 26.43 -55.74
N GLN A 143 9.15 26.38 -55.22
CA GLN A 143 7.93 25.95 -55.94
C GLN A 143 6.72 25.89 -55.00
N SER A 144 5.66 26.59 -55.43
CA SER A 144 4.24 26.49 -55.07
C SER A 144 3.84 25.88 -53.72
N ALA A 145 3.21 26.71 -52.89
CA ALA A 145 2.47 26.33 -51.69
C ALA A 145 1.37 25.30 -51.99
N GLN A 146 1.71 24.02 -51.89
CA GLN A 146 0.79 22.98 -51.47
C GLN A 146 1.03 22.77 -49.99
N ALA A 147 0.00 23.08 -49.18
CA ALA A 147 0.01 22.80 -47.75
C ALA A 147 0.35 21.32 -47.55
N THR A 148 1.58 21.05 -47.14
CA THR A 148 1.98 19.74 -46.66
C THR A 148 1.31 19.61 -45.30
N THR A 149 0.10 19.07 -45.29
CA THR A 149 -0.53 18.58 -44.08
C THR A 149 0.41 17.53 -43.51
N LEU A 150 1.09 17.89 -42.41
CA LEU A 150 1.72 16.92 -41.54
C LEU A 150 0.67 15.85 -41.26
N LYS A 151 0.99 14.57 -41.52
CA LYS A 151 0.14 13.47 -41.03
C LYS A 151 -0.09 13.76 -39.55
N ALA A 152 -1.36 13.72 -39.14
CA ALA A 152 -1.77 13.88 -37.76
C ALA A 152 -0.76 13.15 -36.87
N MET A 153 -0.01 13.93 -36.10
CA MET A 153 0.66 13.41 -34.93
C MET A 153 -0.46 12.87 -34.07
N THR A 154 -0.63 11.55 -34.05
CA THR A 154 -1.39 10.92 -32.99
C THR A 154 -0.63 11.23 -31.72
N VAL A 155 -1.02 12.33 -31.06
CA VAL A 155 -0.73 12.53 -29.66
C VAL A 155 -1.53 11.45 -28.97
N VAL A 156 -0.89 10.30 -28.75
CA VAL A 156 -1.38 9.35 -27.76
C VAL A 156 -1.18 10.08 -26.45
N GLY A 157 -2.21 10.80 -26.02
CA GLY A 157 -2.32 11.30 -24.67
C GLY A 157 -2.47 10.09 -23.76
N THR A 158 -1.36 9.41 -23.47
CA THR A 158 -1.27 8.56 -22.29
C THR A 158 -1.54 9.48 -21.11
N ALA A 159 -2.65 9.26 -20.41
CA ALA A 159 -2.70 9.66 -19.01
C ALA A 159 -1.42 9.10 -18.38
N LYS A 160 -0.55 9.99 -17.89
CA LYS A 160 0.76 9.66 -17.34
C LYS A 160 0.62 8.54 -16.31
N THR A 161 0.96 7.33 -16.72
CA THR A 161 1.71 6.41 -15.87
C THR A 161 3.14 6.47 -16.42
N ASP A 162 3.86 7.54 -16.09
CA ASP A 162 5.30 7.69 -16.36
C ASP A 162 6.13 6.66 -15.56
N ASP A 163 5.48 5.86 -14.71
CA ASP A 163 6.12 4.83 -13.91
C ASP A 163 6.34 3.56 -14.73
N ASP A 164 7.61 3.19 -14.89
CA ASP A 164 8.03 1.88 -15.38
C ASP A 164 7.31 0.79 -14.56
N PRO A 165 6.53 -0.12 -15.18
CA PRO A 165 5.81 -1.16 -14.46
C PRO A 165 6.74 -2.12 -13.70
N THR A 166 8.04 -2.08 -14.02
CA THR A 166 9.07 -2.84 -13.33
C THR A 166 9.72 -2.09 -12.17
N ALA A 167 9.41 -0.81 -11.93
CA ALA A 167 9.98 -0.02 -10.84
C ALA A 167 9.30 -0.30 -9.50
N TYR A 168 10.07 -0.18 -8.40
CA TYR A 168 9.52 -0.14 -7.04
C TYR A 168 9.04 1.26 -6.64
N LYS A 169 9.72 2.29 -7.14
CA LYS A 169 9.32 3.69 -6.94
C LYS A 169 8.20 4.03 -7.92
N VAL A 170 7.20 4.72 -7.41
CA VAL A 170 6.12 5.37 -8.17
C VAL A 170 6.23 6.87 -7.90
N THR A 171 6.19 7.72 -8.93
CA THR A 171 6.42 9.18 -8.77
C THR A 171 5.17 9.96 -8.42
N ASN A 172 4.00 9.47 -8.82
CA ASN A 172 2.71 10.15 -8.65
C ASN A 172 1.74 9.26 -7.87
N ALA A 173 0.93 9.86 -7.02
CA ALA A 173 -0.14 9.18 -6.31
C ALA A 173 -1.37 10.08 -6.29
N SER A 174 -2.50 9.56 -6.77
CA SER A 174 -3.73 10.36 -6.81
C SER A 174 -4.44 10.39 -5.45
N THR A 175 -4.10 9.47 -4.54
CA THR A 175 -4.82 9.31 -3.28
C THR A 175 -4.73 10.54 -2.38
N ALA A 176 -3.61 11.28 -2.37
CA ALA A 176 -3.47 12.40 -1.46
C ALA A 176 -4.25 13.67 -1.86
N THR A 177 -4.50 13.85 -3.16
CA THR A 177 -5.01 15.13 -3.71
C THR A 177 -6.21 14.97 -4.65
N LYS A 178 -6.57 13.74 -5.06
CA LYS A 178 -7.50 13.43 -6.18
C LYS A 178 -7.08 14.10 -7.50
N THR A 179 -5.84 14.54 -7.62
CA THR A 179 -5.22 15.10 -8.83
C THR A 179 -3.90 14.38 -9.13
N ASP A 180 -3.37 14.58 -10.34
CA ASP A 180 -2.08 14.01 -10.74
C ASP A 180 -0.93 14.86 -10.19
N THR A 181 -0.73 14.82 -8.87
CA THR A 181 0.28 15.61 -8.15
C THR A 181 1.48 14.74 -7.82
N PRO A 182 2.72 15.17 -8.13
CA PRO A 182 3.93 14.45 -7.73
C PRO A 182 4.02 14.27 -6.21
N ILE A 183 4.55 13.12 -5.79
CA ILE A 183 4.72 12.81 -4.35
C ILE A 183 5.65 13.83 -3.69
N MET A 184 6.68 14.31 -4.40
CA MET A 184 7.63 15.32 -3.92
C MET A 184 7.02 16.73 -3.76
N GLU A 185 5.83 16.97 -4.32
CA GLU A 185 5.11 18.26 -4.23
C GLU A 185 3.90 18.18 -3.28
N THR A 186 3.64 17.01 -2.71
CA THR A 186 2.49 16.76 -1.84
C THR A 186 2.88 16.93 -0.35
N PRO A 187 2.23 17.79 0.45
CA PRO A 187 2.59 18.02 1.87
C PRO A 187 2.03 16.95 2.83
N TYR A 188 1.98 15.68 2.42
CA TYR A 188 1.41 14.57 3.20
C TYR A 188 2.25 13.29 3.04
N SER A 189 2.22 12.43 4.06
CA SER A 189 2.82 11.09 4.02
C SER A 189 2.05 10.15 3.10
N VAL A 190 2.65 9.78 1.98
CA VAL A 190 2.09 8.83 1.01
C VAL A 190 3.09 7.69 0.77
N ALA A 191 2.59 6.46 0.83
CA ALA A 191 3.31 5.27 0.46
C ALA A 191 2.63 4.60 -0.72
N VAL A 192 3.41 4.00 -1.63
CA VAL A 192 2.87 3.24 -2.76
C VAL A 192 3.57 1.90 -2.83
N VAL A 193 2.79 0.82 -2.93
CA VAL A 193 3.28 -0.53 -3.22
C VAL A 193 2.99 -0.81 -4.69
N SER A 194 4.05 -0.87 -5.51
CA SER A 194 3.94 -0.99 -6.96
C SER A 194 3.66 -2.42 -7.44
N GLN A 195 3.24 -2.55 -8.69
CA GLN A 195 2.99 -3.85 -9.32
C GLN A 195 4.21 -4.79 -9.31
N GLN A 196 5.43 -4.24 -9.43
CA GLN A 196 6.62 -5.09 -9.37
C GLN A 196 6.80 -5.73 -7.98
N VAL A 197 6.41 -5.05 -6.90
CA VAL A 197 6.42 -5.64 -5.55
C VAL A 197 5.45 -6.82 -5.48
N PHE A 198 4.27 -6.69 -6.10
CA PHE A 198 3.28 -7.76 -6.13
C PHE A 198 3.82 -9.00 -6.84
N GLN A 199 4.58 -8.80 -7.92
CA GLN A 199 5.22 -9.88 -8.66
C GLN A 199 6.37 -10.51 -7.86
N ASP A 200 7.28 -9.71 -7.30
CA ASP A 200 8.46 -10.24 -6.61
C ASP A 200 8.10 -10.93 -5.27
N GLN A 201 7.12 -10.40 -4.53
CA GLN A 201 6.65 -10.98 -3.26
C GLN A 201 5.47 -11.95 -3.43
N GLN A 202 4.97 -12.16 -4.65
CA GLN A 202 3.78 -12.97 -4.94
C GLN A 202 2.56 -12.57 -4.08
N VAL A 203 2.29 -11.25 -4.01
CA VAL A 203 1.20 -10.71 -3.20
C VAL A 203 -0.16 -11.19 -3.72
N ILE A 204 -0.82 -11.97 -2.89
CA ILE A 204 -2.12 -12.60 -3.10
C ILE A 204 -3.21 -12.02 -2.18
N ARG A 205 -2.79 -11.29 -1.14
CA ARG A 205 -3.64 -10.65 -0.14
C ARG A 205 -3.15 -9.23 0.13
N VAL A 206 -4.06 -8.32 0.44
CA VAL A 206 -3.73 -6.90 0.72
C VAL A 206 -2.81 -6.78 1.94
N GLU A 207 -3.05 -7.58 2.97
CA GLU A 207 -2.24 -7.66 4.20
C GLU A 207 -0.76 -7.97 3.97
N ASP A 208 -0.41 -8.70 2.91
CA ASP A 208 0.98 -9.01 2.58
C ASP A 208 1.69 -7.82 1.93
N ALA A 209 1.02 -7.10 1.03
CA ALA A 209 1.57 -5.89 0.42
C ALA A 209 1.85 -4.80 1.47
N LEU A 210 0.95 -4.63 2.44
CA LEU A 210 1.04 -3.56 3.43
C LEU A 210 2.18 -3.73 4.45
N LYS A 211 2.79 -4.91 4.54
CA LYS A 211 4.05 -5.11 5.31
C LYS A 211 5.18 -4.22 4.81
N ASN A 212 5.11 -3.74 3.57
CA ASN A 212 6.09 -2.85 2.94
C ASN A 212 5.85 -1.37 3.26
N VAL A 213 4.83 -1.02 4.05
CA VAL A 213 4.42 0.36 4.33
C VAL A 213 4.74 0.72 5.76
N ALA A 214 5.55 1.77 5.96
CA ALA A 214 5.82 2.29 7.29
C ALA A 214 4.53 2.87 7.89
N GLY A 215 4.22 2.54 9.13
CA GLY A 215 3.05 3.00 9.86
C GLY A 215 1.91 2.00 9.87
N VAL A 216 1.96 0.97 9.02
CA VAL A 216 0.89 -0.02 8.87
C VAL A 216 1.35 -1.39 9.36
N GLN A 217 0.48 -2.04 10.13
CA GLN A 217 0.61 -3.45 10.48
C GLN A 217 -0.70 -4.17 10.20
N PRO A 218 -0.70 -5.43 9.79
CA PRO A 218 -1.95 -6.17 9.72
C PRO A 218 -2.46 -6.49 11.12
N GLY A 219 -3.77 -6.42 11.30
CA GLY A 219 -4.48 -6.75 12.53
C GLY A 219 -4.98 -8.19 12.54
N PHE A 220 -6.01 -8.45 13.34
CA PHE A 220 -6.65 -9.76 13.39
C PHE A 220 -7.66 -9.92 12.24
N SER A 221 -7.30 -10.70 11.21
CA SER A 221 -8.12 -10.90 10.01
C SER A 221 -9.06 -12.12 10.06
N SER A 222 -9.13 -12.85 11.19
CA SER A 222 -9.88 -14.12 11.31
C SER A 222 -9.58 -15.14 10.20
N GLY A 223 -8.32 -15.26 9.78
CA GLY A 223 -7.89 -16.17 8.71
C GLY A 223 -7.93 -15.56 7.29
N GLY A 224 -8.10 -14.25 7.16
CA GLY A 224 -8.32 -13.56 5.89
C GLY A 224 -9.80 -13.30 5.59
N LEU A 225 -10.66 -13.42 6.60
CA LEU A 225 -12.06 -13.06 6.52
C LEU A 225 -12.26 -11.54 6.38
N ASN A 226 -11.55 -10.78 7.21
CA ASN A 226 -11.69 -9.34 7.34
C ASN A 226 -10.35 -8.66 7.05
N GLU A 227 -10.40 -7.54 6.33
CA GLU A 227 -9.22 -6.74 6.04
C GLU A 227 -9.00 -5.74 7.18
N THR A 228 -8.30 -6.19 8.23
CA THR A 228 -8.05 -5.36 9.42
C THR A 228 -6.58 -4.96 9.48
N PHE A 229 -6.32 -3.67 9.70
CA PHE A 229 -4.99 -3.09 9.80
C PHE A 229 -4.88 -2.19 11.03
N MET A 230 -3.68 -2.02 11.55
CA MET A 230 -3.33 -1.00 12.52
C MET A 230 -2.48 0.04 11.80
N THR A 231 -3.04 1.23 11.57
CA THR A 231 -2.32 2.35 10.94
C THR A 231 -2.06 3.42 12.00
N ARG A 232 -0.77 3.72 12.24
CA ARG A 232 -0.31 4.62 13.31
C ARG A 232 -0.89 4.26 14.69
N GLY A 233 -1.15 2.98 14.92
CA GLY A 233 -1.71 2.47 16.18
C GLY A 233 -3.23 2.51 16.29
N PHE A 234 -3.95 2.98 15.27
CA PHE A 234 -5.41 2.91 15.21
C PHE A 234 -5.87 1.82 14.26
N GLN A 235 -6.89 1.08 14.65
CA GLN A 235 -7.47 0.05 13.80
C GLN A 235 -8.21 0.70 12.62
N THR A 236 -7.94 0.19 11.43
CA THR A 236 -8.59 0.50 10.15
C THR A 236 -9.19 -0.80 9.62
N THR A 237 -10.47 -0.77 9.26
CA THR A 237 -11.17 -1.90 8.61
C THR A 237 -11.70 -1.53 7.24
N ASN A 238 -11.62 -0.25 6.87
CA ASN A 238 -12.09 0.24 5.61
C ASN A 238 -10.96 0.25 4.59
N LEU A 239 -11.23 -0.33 3.42
CA LEU A 239 -10.40 -0.19 2.24
C LEU A 239 -11.07 0.75 1.26
N TYR A 240 -10.31 1.22 0.27
CA TYR A 240 -10.85 1.98 -0.84
C TYR A 240 -10.46 1.32 -2.16
N ARG A 241 -11.31 1.41 -3.17
CA ARG A 241 -11.03 0.96 -4.54
C ARG A 241 -11.17 2.14 -5.49
N ASP A 242 -10.06 2.54 -6.07
CA ASP A 242 -9.93 3.72 -6.91
C ASP A 242 -10.62 4.99 -6.36
N GLY A 243 -10.62 5.19 -5.05
CA GLY A 243 -11.32 6.30 -4.41
C GLY A 243 -12.64 5.96 -3.72
N PHE A 244 -13.21 4.79 -3.99
CA PHE A 244 -14.49 4.35 -3.44
C PHE A 244 -14.34 3.61 -2.13
N LEU A 245 -15.10 3.98 -1.11
CA LEU A 245 -15.12 3.28 0.17
C LEU A 245 -15.63 1.85 -0.05
N LEU A 246 -14.87 0.88 0.47
CA LEU A 246 -15.25 -0.52 0.61
C LEU A 246 -15.38 -0.78 2.11
N PRO A 247 -16.55 -0.52 2.70
CA PRO A 247 -16.75 -0.66 4.12
C PRO A 247 -16.73 -2.15 4.51
N ALA A 248 -16.32 -2.40 5.75
CA ALA A 248 -16.48 -3.73 6.32
C ALA A 248 -17.97 -4.03 6.53
N GLY A 249 -18.40 -5.25 6.20
CA GLY A 249 -19.80 -5.65 6.33
C GLY A 249 -20.25 -5.72 7.80
N PHE A 250 -21.48 -5.29 8.10
CA PHE A 250 -21.97 -5.30 9.48
C PHE A 250 -22.17 -6.73 10.01
N GLY A 251 -21.24 -7.20 10.84
CA GLY A 251 -21.28 -8.56 11.39
C GLY A 251 -20.99 -9.66 10.36
N ALA A 252 -20.52 -9.27 9.17
CA ALA A 252 -20.28 -10.14 8.03
C ALA A 252 -18.79 -10.23 7.69
N SER A 253 -18.40 -11.32 7.05
CA SER A 253 -17.14 -11.50 6.34
C SER A 253 -16.90 -10.44 5.27
N ASP A 254 -15.72 -9.84 5.22
CA ASP A 254 -15.28 -9.06 4.05
C ASP A 254 -14.77 -9.96 2.92
N ALA A 255 -14.75 -11.29 3.10
CA ALA A 255 -14.32 -12.32 2.17
C ALA A 255 -12.93 -12.13 1.53
N GLY A 256 -12.10 -11.26 2.11
CA GLY A 256 -10.84 -10.80 1.51
C GLY A 256 -11.03 -10.03 0.20
N ARG A 257 -10.12 -9.10 -0.13
CA ARG A 257 -10.15 -8.41 -1.43
C ARG A 257 -9.11 -9.03 -2.37
N GLN A 258 -9.53 -9.40 -3.59
CA GLN A 258 -8.65 -9.99 -4.59
C GLN A 258 -7.64 -8.95 -5.12
N THR A 259 -6.40 -9.37 -5.33
CA THR A 259 -5.32 -8.50 -5.85
C THR A 259 -5.08 -8.66 -7.36
N ALA A 260 -5.78 -9.57 -8.04
CA ALA A 260 -5.49 -9.95 -9.43
C ALA A 260 -5.65 -8.79 -10.44
N ASN A 261 -6.63 -7.90 -10.21
CA ASN A 261 -6.88 -6.70 -11.01
C ASN A 261 -6.26 -5.42 -10.41
N VAL A 262 -5.50 -5.53 -9.31
CA VAL A 262 -4.85 -4.38 -8.67
C VAL A 262 -3.53 -4.09 -9.40
N GLU A 263 -3.27 -2.81 -9.67
CA GLU A 263 -2.03 -2.28 -10.26
C GLU A 263 -1.06 -1.79 -9.18
N ARG A 264 -1.60 -1.18 -8.12
CA ARG A 264 -0.83 -0.72 -6.97
C ARG A 264 -1.73 -0.48 -5.78
N ILE A 265 -1.14 -0.43 -4.60
CA ILE A 265 -1.79 0.04 -3.37
C ILE A 265 -1.18 1.38 -2.99
N GLU A 266 -2.01 2.40 -2.85
CA GLU A 266 -1.63 3.71 -2.34
C GLU A 266 -2.12 3.84 -0.89
N VAL A 267 -1.24 4.25 0.03
CA VAL A 267 -1.58 4.48 1.43
C VAL A 267 -1.31 5.95 1.77
N LEU A 268 -2.38 6.69 2.04
CA LEU A 268 -2.31 8.01 2.65
C LEU A 268 -2.39 7.82 4.17
N LYS A 269 -1.33 8.24 4.86
CA LYS A 269 -1.23 8.09 6.32
C LYS A 269 -1.73 9.36 7.00
N GLY A 270 -2.44 9.16 8.11
CA GLY A 270 -3.16 10.21 8.80
C GLY A 270 -4.53 10.53 8.18
N PRO A 271 -5.31 11.42 8.81
CA PRO A 271 -6.68 11.77 8.43
C PRO A 271 -6.86 12.09 6.93
N GLY A 272 -7.56 11.22 6.19
CA GLY A 272 -7.83 11.38 4.75
C GLY A 272 -9.17 12.05 4.39
N SER A 273 -9.89 12.57 5.39
CA SER A 273 -11.34 12.81 5.28
C SER A 273 -11.77 13.77 4.18
N ILE A 274 -10.98 14.80 3.85
CA ILE A 274 -11.45 15.81 2.89
C ILE A 274 -11.73 15.22 1.51
N LEU A 275 -11.00 14.18 1.12
CA LEU A 275 -11.18 13.54 -0.18
C LEU A 275 -11.99 12.24 -0.09
N TYR A 276 -12.07 11.62 1.08
CA TYR A 276 -12.63 10.27 1.27
C TYR A 276 -13.79 10.22 2.28
N GLY A 277 -14.20 11.39 2.77
CA GLY A 277 -15.13 11.64 3.87
C GLY A 277 -14.88 10.79 5.10
N ARG A 278 -15.86 9.96 5.49
CA ARG A 278 -15.74 9.12 6.68
C ARG A 278 -14.66 8.07 6.49
N SER A 279 -13.46 8.41 6.93
CA SER A 279 -12.27 7.56 6.87
C SER A 279 -11.82 7.18 8.28
N ASP A 280 -11.03 6.12 8.40
CA ASP A 280 -10.44 5.77 9.68
C ASP A 280 -9.33 6.77 10.04
N PRO A 281 -9.13 7.11 11.33
CA PRO A 281 -8.14 8.10 11.77
C PRO A 281 -6.71 7.84 11.29
N GLY A 282 -6.33 6.56 11.15
CA GLY A 282 -5.01 6.16 10.68
C GLY A 282 -4.76 6.48 9.20
N GLY A 283 -5.81 6.67 8.41
CA GLY A 283 -5.75 7.10 7.02
C GLY A 283 -6.48 6.21 6.03
N VAL A 284 -6.06 6.28 4.77
CA VAL A 284 -6.75 5.70 3.61
C VAL A 284 -5.82 4.71 2.92
N ILE A 285 -6.29 3.48 2.77
CA ILE A 285 -5.64 2.44 1.96
C ILE A 285 -6.46 2.25 0.69
N ASN A 286 -5.92 2.67 -0.44
CA ASN A 286 -6.60 2.70 -1.74
C ASN A 286 -5.98 1.68 -2.71
N LEU A 287 -6.78 0.71 -3.12
CA LEU A 287 -6.49 -0.27 -4.15
C LEU A 287 -6.73 0.40 -5.52
N VAL A 288 -5.67 0.62 -6.29
CA VAL A 288 -5.79 1.18 -7.64
C VAL A 288 -5.84 0.05 -8.65
N THR A 289 -6.92 -0.02 -9.42
CA THR A 289 -7.16 -1.08 -10.39
C THR A 289 -6.43 -0.85 -11.70
N LYS A 290 -6.09 -1.95 -12.35
CA LYS A 290 -5.57 -2.04 -13.69
C LYS A 290 -6.58 -1.47 -14.69
N ARG A 291 -6.11 -0.63 -15.61
CA ARG A 291 -6.93 -0.05 -16.68
C ARG A 291 -6.64 -0.72 -18.04
N PRO A 292 -7.60 -0.71 -18.98
CA PRO A 292 -7.37 -1.08 -20.38
C PRO A 292 -6.26 -0.26 -21.04
N GLN A 293 -5.42 -0.93 -21.83
CA GLN A 293 -4.31 -0.35 -22.57
C GLN A 293 -4.47 -0.62 -24.06
N ALA A 294 -4.01 0.30 -24.90
CA ALA A 294 -4.01 0.13 -26.36
C ALA A 294 -2.98 -0.92 -26.80
N THR A 295 -1.81 -0.92 -26.17
CA THR A 295 -0.77 -1.92 -26.42
C THR A 295 -1.23 -3.29 -25.90
N PRO A 296 -1.31 -4.33 -26.76
CA PRO A 296 -1.69 -5.65 -26.32
C PRO A 296 -0.71 -6.21 -25.29
N TYR A 297 -1.25 -6.76 -24.21
CA TYR A 297 -0.50 -7.49 -23.20
C TYR A 297 -1.33 -8.67 -22.72
N HIS A 298 -0.73 -9.85 -22.69
CA HIS A 298 -1.37 -11.04 -22.15
C HIS A 298 -0.42 -11.77 -21.20
N SER A 299 -0.96 -12.29 -20.11
CA SER A 299 -0.22 -13.18 -19.23
C SER A 299 -1.10 -14.23 -18.60
N ILE A 300 -0.50 -15.38 -18.35
CA ILE A 300 -1.06 -16.46 -17.52
C ILE A 300 -0.01 -16.86 -16.49
N GLN A 301 -0.44 -17.05 -15.25
CA GLN A 301 0.43 -17.51 -14.18
C GLN A 301 -0.23 -18.67 -13.45
N GLN A 302 0.55 -19.71 -13.21
CA GLN A 302 0.21 -20.78 -12.28
C GLN A 302 1.11 -20.67 -11.05
N GLN A 303 0.51 -20.69 -9.87
CA GLN A 303 1.18 -20.75 -8.57
C GLN A 303 0.85 -22.08 -7.89
N PHE A 304 1.81 -22.64 -7.18
CA PHE A 304 1.70 -23.87 -6.39
C PHE A 304 2.49 -23.70 -5.09
N GLY A 305 1.94 -24.09 -3.95
CA GLY A 305 2.59 -23.81 -2.67
C GLY A 305 2.22 -24.75 -1.53
N SER A 306 2.79 -24.48 -0.36
CA SER A 306 2.50 -25.20 0.88
C SER A 306 0.99 -25.28 1.15
N TYR A 307 0.56 -26.38 1.78
CA TYR A 307 -0.85 -26.66 2.12
C TYR A 307 -1.75 -26.76 0.89
N ASP A 308 -1.30 -27.53 -0.11
CA ASP A 308 -2.07 -27.81 -1.34
C ASP A 308 -2.62 -26.54 -2.00
N ARG A 309 -1.83 -25.46 -1.98
CA ARG A 309 -2.24 -24.20 -2.57
C ARG A 309 -2.02 -24.22 -4.06
N TYR A 310 -3.08 -23.97 -4.83
CA TYR A 310 -3.06 -23.80 -6.28
C TYR A 310 -3.77 -22.50 -6.63
N ARG A 311 -3.11 -21.64 -7.42
CA ARG A 311 -3.73 -20.40 -7.90
C ARG A 311 -3.37 -20.15 -9.35
N THR A 312 -4.38 -19.94 -10.19
CA THR A 312 -4.22 -19.59 -11.59
C THR A 312 -4.68 -18.15 -11.78
N THR A 313 -3.88 -17.32 -12.45
CA THR A 313 -4.29 -15.95 -12.83
C THR A 313 -4.10 -15.72 -14.32
N ALA A 314 -4.98 -14.92 -14.90
CA ALA A 314 -4.88 -14.45 -16.28
C ALA A 314 -5.13 -12.94 -16.35
N ASP A 315 -4.39 -12.25 -17.20
CA ASP A 315 -4.51 -10.81 -17.46
C ASP A 315 -4.38 -10.60 -18.97
N SER A 316 -5.36 -9.95 -19.59
CA SER A 316 -5.40 -9.72 -21.02
C SER A 316 -5.92 -8.32 -21.29
N THR A 317 -5.20 -7.51 -22.07
CA THR A 317 -5.62 -6.17 -22.47
C THR A 317 -5.22 -5.86 -23.91
N GLY A 318 -5.89 -4.90 -24.54
CA GLY A 318 -5.59 -4.40 -25.87
C GLY A 318 -6.71 -3.55 -26.44
N ALA A 319 -6.50 -3.03 -27.66
CA ALA A 319 -7.53 -2.36 -28.44
C ALA A 319 -8.52 -3.38 -29.06
N ILE A 320 -9.81 -3.06 -28.98
CA ILE A 320 -10.89 -3.77 -29.68
C ILE A 320 -11.06 -3.18 -31.09
N THR A 321 -10.98 -1.86 -31.22
CA THR A 321 -11.13 -1.16 -32.50
C THR A 321 -9.75 -0.81 -33.08
N PRO A 322 -9.59 -0.80 -34.43
CA PRO A 322 -8.31 -0.45 -35.06
C PRO A 322 -7.82 0.99 -34.83
N ASP A 323 -8.70 1.87 -34.34
CA ASP A 323 -8.40 3.28 -34.03
C ASP A 323 -8.12 3.53 -32.54
N ASP A 324 -7.93 2.48 -31.74
CA ASP A 324 -7.65 2.50 -30.31
C ASP A 324 -8.71 3.26 -29.47
N LYS A 325 -9.90 3.50 -30.02
CA LYS A 325 -10.98 4.18 -29.30
C LYS A 325 -11.65 3.30 -28.27
N LEU A 326 -11.76 2.00 -28.53
CA LEU A 326 -12.36 1.05 -27.60
C LEU A 326 -11.29 0.07 -27.14
N LEU A 327 -11.01 0.05 -25.84
CA LEU A 327 -9.98 -0.76 -25.20
C LEU A 327 -10.61 -1.69 -24.18
N TYR A 328 -10.07 -2.90 -24.04
CA TYR A 328 -10.53 -3.86 -23.04
C TYR A 328 -9.41 -4.27 -22.07
N ARG A 329 -9.81 -4.74 -20.89
CA ARG A 329 -8.95 -5.56 -20.03
C ARG A 329 -9.78 -6.59 -19.29
N VAL A 330 -9.26 -7.81 -19.17
CA VAL A 330 -9.89 -8.89 -18.42
C VAL A 330 -8.85 -9.46 -17.46
N ASN A 331 -9.21 -9.48 -16.18
CA ASN A 331 -8.46 -10.17 -15.14
C ASN A 331 -9.27 -11.35 -14.61
N LEU A 332 -8.62 -12.49 -14.42
CA LEU A 332 -9.23 -13.68 -13.83
C LEU A 332 -8.29 -14.25 -12.78
N SER A 333 -8.85 -14.75 -11.68
CA SER A 333 -8.12 -15.65 -10.79
C SER A 333 -8.99 -16.78 -10.26
N TYR A 334 -8.42 -17.97 -10.20
CA TYR A 334 -8.96 -19.11 -9.47
C TYR A 334 -7.97 -19.53 -8.40
N GLU A 335 -8.44 -19.74 -7.18
CA GLU A 335 -7.63 -20.23 -6.07
C GLU A 335 -8.33 -21.37 -5.36
N ASN A 336 -7.56 -22.42 -5.05
CA ASN A 336 -7.96 -23.48 -4.15
C ASN A 336 -6.77 -23.78 -3.23
N ALA A 337 -6.99 -23.75 -1.92
CA ALA A 337 -5.93 -23.94 -0.94
C ALA A 337 -6.46 -24.53 0.37
N ASN A 338 -5.66 -25.42 0.97
CA ASN A 338 -5.78 -25.76 2.38
C ASN A 338 -4.96 -24.77 3.22
N SER A 339 -4.95 -25.00 4.53
CA SER A 339 -4.24 -24.15 5.48
C SER A 339 -3.32 -24.98 6.39
N PHE A 340 -2.40 -24.29 7.05
CA PHE A 340 -1.69 -24.84 8.20
C PHE A 340 -2.58 -25.01 9.43
N ARG A 341 -3.76 -24.39 9.44
CA ARG A 341 -4.81 -24.56 10.45
C ARG A 341 -5.73 -25.71 10.06
N ASP A 342 -6.04 -26.56 11.02
CA ASP A 342 -6.93 -27.70 10.82
C ASP A 342 -8.31 -27.22 10.35
N PHE A 343 -8.87 -27.95 9.37
CA PHE A 343 -10.20 -27.71 8.80
C PHE A 343 -10.39 -26.36 8.07
N VAL A 344 -9.33 -25.58 7.87
CA VAL A 344 -9.40 -24.28 7.18
C VAL A 344 -9.03 -24.46 5.71
N LYS A 345 -9.92 -23.98 4.84
CA LYS A 345 -9.72 -23.95 3.38
C LYS A 345 -10.06 -22.59 2.78
N THR A 346 -9.67 -22.40 1.54
CA THR A 346 -10.09 -21.27 0.69
C THR A 346 -10.29 -21.76 -0.73
N ASP A 347 -11.47 -21.50 -1.29
CA ASP A 347 -11.78 -21.58 -2.70
C ASP A 347 -12.32 -20.22 -3.16
N SER A 348 -11.81 -19.69 -4.28
CA SER A 348 -12.33 -18.44 -4.84
C SER A 348 -12.20 -18.39 -6.35
N VAL A 349 -13.22 -17.82 -6.99
CA VAL A 349 -13.25 -17.52 -8.43
C VAL A 349 -13.48 -16.02 -8.57
N PHE A 350 -12.57 -15.35 -9.27
CA PHE A 350 -12.62 -13.92 -9.50
C PHE A 350 -12.55 -13.60 -11.00
N PHE A 351 -13.40 -12.70 -11.44
CA PHE A 351 -13.48 -12.24 -12.82
C PHE A 351 -13.73 -10.73 -12.86
N ALA A 352 -12.85 -9.98 -13.52
CA ALA A 352 -12.92 -8.54 -13.58
C ALA A 352 -12.68 -8.00 -15.01
N PRO A 353 -13.73 -7.91 -15.84
CA PRO A 353 -13.64 -7.25 -17.14
C PRO A 353 -13.79 -5.73 -17.00
N SER A 354 -13.08 -4.99 -17.85
CA SER A 354 -13.20 -3.54 -17.98
C SER A 354 -13.08 -3.08 -19.42
N LEU A 355 -13.74 -1.97 -19.72
CA LEU A 355 -13.84 -1.37 -21.03
C LEU A 355 -13.54 0.13 -20.90
N THR A 356 -12.68 0.66 -21.76
CA THR A 356 -12.44 2.11 -21.87
C THR A 356 -12.82 2.56 -23.27
N TRP A 357 -13.67 3.59 -23.34
CA TRP A 357 -14.07 4.23 -24.57
C TRP A 357 -13.54 5.66 -24.62
N ASN A 358 -12.54 5.87 -25.47
CA ASN A 358 -12.03 7.19 -25.85
C ASN A 358 -12.98 7.79 -26.90
N ILE A 359 -14.06 8.40 -26.42
CA ILE A 359 -15.11 9.00 -27.27
C ILE A 359 -14.52 10.11 -28.14
N SER A 360 -13.61 10.91 -27.58
CA SER A 360 -12.81 11.92 -28.26
C SER A 360 -11.53 12.22 -27.48
N ASP A 361 -10.66 13.09 -28.00
CA ASP A 361 -9.44 13.53 -27.29
C ASP A 361 -9.74 14.25 -25.95
N ARG A 362 -10.99 14.64 -25.73
CA ARG A 362 -11.46 15.35 -24.53
C ARG A 362 -12.39 14.54 -23.65
N THR A 363 -12.99 13.47 -24.16
CA THR A 363 -14.03 12.71 -23.46
C THR A 363 -13.67 11.23 -23.40
N GLN A 364 -13.65 10.69 -22.19
CA GLN A 364 -13.40 9.27 -21.94
C GLN A 364 -14.46 8.71 -21.00
N ALA A 365 -14.93 7.49 -21.30
CA ALA A 365 -15.76 6.69 -20.41
C ALA A 365 -15.05 5.37 -20.09
N ASN A 366 -15.27 4.84 -18.89
CA ASN A 366 -14.83 3.51 -18.49
C ASN A 366 -15.98 2.79 -17.79
N MET A 367 -16.12 1.50 -18.07
CA MET A 367 -16.99 0.60 -17.33
C MET A 367 -16.16 -0.56 -16.81
N ASN A 368 -16.33 -0.92 -15.54
CA ASN A 368 -15.65 -2.03 -14.91
C ASN A 368 -16.64 -2.89 -14.14
N ILE A 369 -16.46 -4.20 -14.19
CA ILE A 369 -17.22 -5.17 -13.41
C ILE A 369 -16.20 -6.00 -12.63
N GLU A 370 -16.50 -6.35 -11.39
CA GLU A 370 -15.79 -7.37 -10.63
C GLU A 370 -16.80 -8.36 -10.08
N TYR A 371 -16.53 -9.65 -10.25
CA TYR A 371 -17.30 -10.74 -9.67
C TYR A 371 -16.36 -11.64 -8.89
N ASN A 372 -16.68 -11.93 -7.64
CA ASN A 372 -15.93 -12.81 -6.75
C ASN A 372 -16.88 -13.80 -6.09
N HIS A 373 -16.76 -15.08 -6.44
CA HIS A 373 -17.32 -16.16 -5.65
C HIS A 373 -16.28 -16.63 -4.63
N PHE A 374 -16.69 -16.86 -3.39
CA PHE A 374 -15.80 -17.35 -2.33
C PHE A 374 -16.46 -18.46 -1.52
N ASP A 375 -15.67 -19.46 -1.14
CA ASP A 375 -15.97 -20.49 -0.13
C ASP A 375 -14.71 -20.66 0.72
N ASN A 376 -14.70 -20.06 1.91
CA ASN A 376 -13.57 -20.16 2.82
C ASN A 376 -14.02 -20.45 4.26
N THR A 377 -13.06 -20.75 5.12
CA THR A 377 -13.30 -21.09 6.51
C THR A 377 -12.84 -19.98 7.43
N ILE A 378 -13.71 -19.55 8.35
CA ILE A 378 -13.37 -18.56 9.38
C ILE A 378 -12.39 -19.18 10.38
N ASP A 379 -11.31 -18.46 10.66
CA ASP A 379 -10.35 -18.81 11.70
C ASP A 379 -10.51 -17.92 12.92
N SER A 380 -11.09 -18.49 13.98
CA SER A 380 -11.32 -17.79 15.25
C SER A 380 -10.04 -17.51 16.06
N GLY A 381 -8.87 -17.93 15.57
CA GLY A 381 -7.60 -17.77 16.26
C GLY A 381 -7.42 -18.73 17.43
N ILE A 382 -6.46 -18.42 18.31
CA ILE A 382 -6.18 -19.17 19.53
C ILE A 382 -6.46 -18.32 20.78
N PRO A 383 -6.78 -18.93 21.93
CA PRO A 383 -7.08 -18.18 23.15
C PRO A 383 -5.82 -17.72 23.87
N VAL A 384 -6.02 -17.00 24.97
CA VAL A 384 -4.98 -16.50 25.88
C VAL A 384 -5.01 -17.29 27.19
N VAL A 385 -3.83 -17.70 27.68
CA VAL A 385 -3.67 -18.35 28.99
C VAL A 385 -2.69 -17.52 29.81
N GLY A 386 -3.12 -17.08 31.00
CA GLY A 386 -2.33 -16.16 31.81
C GLY A 386 -2.11 -14.83 31.08
N ASN A 387 -0.86 -14.42 30.88
CA ASN A 387 -0.51 -13.16 30.20
C ASN A 387 0.08 -13.36 28.80
N ARG A 388 -0.13 -14.53 28.16
CA ARG A 388 0.40 -14.86 26.83
C ARG A 388 -0.63 -15.64 25.99
N PRO A 389 -0.47 -15.67 24.65
CA PRO A 389 -1.19 -16.62 23.81
C PRO A 389 -1.04 -18.05 24.34
N ALA A 390 -2.08 -18.87 24.21
CA ALA A 390 -2.08 -20.22 24.73
C ALA A 390 -0.94 -21.06 24.11
N PRO A 391 -0.25 -21.91 24.90
CA PRO A 391 0.82 -22.77 24.41
C PRO A 391 0.23 -24.00 23.72
N VAL A 392 -0.42 -23.79 22.58
CA VAL A 392 -1.08 -24.82 21.77
C VAL A 392 -0.38 -25.00 20.43
N SER A 393 -0.67 -26.11 19.75
CA SER A 393 -0.13 -26.35 18.41
C SER A 393 -0.58 -25.27 17.42
N ARG A 394 0.27 -24.97 16.43
CA ARG A 394 -0.01 -23.94 15.41
C ARG A 394 -1.21 -24.28 14.53
N ASN A 395 -1.52 -25.56 14.38
CA ASN A 395 -2.63 -26.03 13.55
C ASN A 395 -3.98 -26.00 14.28
N LEU A 396 -4.00 -25.92 15.62
CA LEU A 396 -5.24 -26.00 16.41
C LEU A 396 -6.29 -25.03 15.88
N GLN A 397 -7.48 -25.54 15.59
CA GLN A 397 -8.65 -24.72 15.29
C GLN A 397 -9.64 -24.80 16.45
N VAL A 398 -10.01 -23.65 17.03
CA VAL A 398 -11.02 -23.60 18.11
C VAL A 398 -12.44 -23.62 17.53
N ALA A 399 -12.59 -23.15 16.28
CA ALA A 399 -13.86 -23.25 15.57
C ALA A 399 -14.23 -24.71 15.30
N ASP A 400 -15.52 -25.02 15.27
CA ASP A 400 -15.97 -26.40 15.03
C ASP A 400 -16.05 -26.68 13.52
N PRO A 401 -15.50 -27.79 13.00
CA PRO A 401 -15.55 -28.11 11.57
C PRO A 401 -16.97 -28.35 11.03
N PHE A 402 -17.96 -28.58 11.90
CA PHE A 402 -19.37 -28.68 11.51
C PHE A 402 -20.13 -27.36 11.55
N ASN A 403 -19.45 -26.25 11.89
CA ASN A 403 -19.99 -24.90 11.96
C ASN A 403 -18.91 -23.91 11.51
N ASN A 404 -18.54 -23.98 10.23
CA ASN A 404 -17.40 -23.27 9.66
C ASN A 404 -17.61 -22.84 8.19
N LYS A 405 -18.87 -22.58 7.81
CA LYS A 405 -19.27 -22.16 6.47
C LYS A 405 -19.05 -20.65 6.30
N ASN A 406 -18.38 -20.23 5.24
CA ASN A 406 -18.46 -18.86 4.74
C ASN A 406 -18.42 -18.89 3.21
N VAL A 407 -19.60 -18.86 2.60
CA VAL A 407 -19.78 -18.95 1.15
C VAL A 407 -20.66 -17.82 0.65
N GLY A 408 -20.32 -17.27 -0.50
CA GLY A 408 -21.07 -16.17 -1.06
C GLY A 408 -20.50 -15.59 -2.35
N ASP A 409 -21.11 -14.49 -2.76
CA ASP A 409 -20.80 -13.77 -3.98
C ASP A 409 -20.64 -12.29 -3.68
N ARG A 410 -19.70 -11.65 -4.36
CA ARG A 410 -19.54 -10.20 -4.40
C ARG A 410 -19.48 -9.72 -5.83
N THR A 411 -20.35 -8.78 -6.17
CA THR A 411 -20.38 -8.15 -7.50
C THR A 411 -20.22 -6.65 -7.35
N TYR A 412 -19.30 -6.06 -8.10
CA TYR A 412 -19.11 -4.63 -8.18
C TYR A 412 -19.26 -4.16 -9.63
N VAL A 413 -19.95 -3.04 -9.83
CA VAL A 413 -20.12 -2.38 -11.13
C VAL A 413 -19.70 -0.93 -10.97
N GLY A 414 -18.73 -0.50 -11.78
CA GLY A 414 -18.22 0.87 -11.80
C GLY A 414 -18.41 1.52 -13.17
N PHE A 415 -18.64 2.82 -13.14
CA PHE A 415 -18.68 3.68 -14.32
C PHE A 415 -17.92 4.97 -14.03
N ASP A 416 -16.93 5.26 -14.86
CA ASP A 416 -16.17 6.50 -14.81
C ASP A 416 -16.39 7.28 -16.10
N TRP A 417 -16.63 8.58 -15.99
CA TRP A 417 -16.71 9.48 -17.13
C TRP A 417 -15.90 10.72 -16.87
N SER A 418 -15.16 11.19 -17.87
CA SER A 418 -14.47 12.46 -17.76
C SER A 418 -14.52 13.25 -19.06
N HIS A 419 -14.58 14.57 -18.91
CA HIS A 419 -14.61 15.52 -20.00
C HIS A 419 -13.72 16.72 -19.70
N LYS A 420 -12.81 17.01 -20.63
CA LYS A 420 -12.01 18.24 -20.63
C LYS A 420 -12.77 19.30 -21.42
N PHE A 421 -13.21 20.36 -20.75
CA PHE A 421 -13.78 21.51 -21.44
C PHE A 421 -12.71 22.25 -22.24
N ASN A 422 -11.51 22.33 -21.66
CA ASN A 422 -10.28 22.86 -22.24
C ASN A 422 -9.07 22.28 -21.48
N ASP A 423 -7.86 22.83 -21.70
CA ASP A 423 -6.63 22.35 -21.07
C ASP A 423 -6.56 22.61 -19.55
N GLU A 424 -7.32 23.58 -19.06
CA GLU A 424 -7.32 24.00 -17.66
C GLU A 424 -8.47 23.43 -16.83
N TRP A 425 -9.57 23.04 -17.48
CA TRP A 425 -10.81 22.62 -16.82
C TRP A 425 -11.25 21.23 -17.23
N LYS A 426 -11.40 20.36 -16.24
CA LYS A 426 -11.84 18.98 -16.37
C LYS A 426 -12.96 18.67 -15.39
N PHE A 427 -14.00 18.04 -15.89
CA PHE A 427 -15.01 17.40 -15.06
C PHE A 427 -14.81 15.88 -15.08
N SER A 428 -15.03 15.23 -13.94
CA SER A 428 -15.12 13.78 -13.85
C SER A 428 -16.28 13.35 -12.97
N HIS A 429 -17.03 12.37 -13.46
CA HIS A 429 -18.06 11.65 -12.71
C HIS A 429 -17.60 10.22 -12.48
N ARG A 430 -17.82 9.74 -11.28
CA ARG A 430 -17.55 8.37 -10.87
C ARG A 430 -18.80 7.80 -10.22
N PHE A 431 -19.24 6.63 -10.64
CA PHE A 431 -20.34 5.88 -10.04
C PHE A 431 -19.88 4.45 -9.72
N GLY A 432 -20.34 3.91 -8.60
CA GLY A 432 -20.09 2.54 -8.20
C GLY A 432 -21.30 1.94 -7.49
N ALA A 433 -21.55 0.66 -7.74
CA ALA A 433 -22.49 -0.15 -7.00
C ALA A 433 -21.84 -1.49 -6.61
N GLU A 434 -21.92 -1.88 -5.33
CA GLU A 434 -21.44 -3.19 -4.83
C GLU A 434 -22.61 -3.96 -4.23
N PHE A 435 -22.69 -5.24 -4.55
CA PHE A 435 -23.67 -6.19 -4.06
C PHE A 435 -22.93 -7.35 -3.43
N PHE A 436 -23.31 -7.72 -2.22
CA PHE A 436 -22.67 -8.78 -1.47
C PHE A 436 -23.73 -9.65 -0.79
N ASP A 437 -23.61 -10.95 -1.00
CA ASP A 437 -24.48 -11.97 -0.42
C ASP A 437 -23.59 -13.07 0.18
N ALA A 438 -23.79 -13.41 1.45
CA ALA A 438 -22.99 -14.43 2.12
C ALA A 438 -23.83 -15.24 3.11
N ALA A 439 -23.56 -16.55 3.17
CA ALA A 439 -24.03 -17.44 4.23
C ALA A 439 -22.84 -17.84 5.11
N GLN A 440 -22.96 -17.57 6.40
CA GLN A 440 -21.92 -17.69 7.41
C GLN A 440 -22.39 -18.52 8.59
N ASP A 441 -21.75 -19.67 8.79
CA ASP A 441 -21.89 -20.49 9.98
C ASP A 441 -20.51 -20.56 10.63
N PHE A 442 -20.34 -20.04 11.84
CA PHE A 442 -19.03 -20.05 12.48
C PHE A 442 -19.09 -20.16 13.99
N THR A 443 -18.14 -20.94 14.49
CA THR A 443 -17.88 -21.05 15.93
C THR A 443 -16.79 -20.08 16.32
N PHE A 444 -17.03 -19.37 17.42
CA PHE A 444 -16.10 -18.42 17.98
C PHE A 444 -15.97 -18.60 19.48
N PHE A 445 -15.04 -17.87 20.10
CA PHE A 445 -14.96 -17.79 21.55
C PHE A 445 -14.75 -16.35 22.01
N SER A 446 -15.16 -16.05 23.23
CA SER A 446 -14.91 -14.78 23.89
C SER A 446 -14.48 -15.10 25.30
N GLY A 447 -13.31 -14.66 25.74
CA GLY A 447 -12.75 -14.93 27.07
C GLY A 447 -11.65 -16.00 27.09
N ARG A 448 -11.18 -16.28 28.31
CA ARG A 448 -10.04 -17.15 28.57
C ARG A 448 -10.51 -18.55 29.00
N PRO A 449 -9.81 -19.63 28.61
CA PRO A 449 -10.04 -20.95 29.17
C PRO A 449 -9.73 -20.97 30.67
N ASP A 450 -10.31 -21.93 31.38
CA ASP A 450 -9.93 -22.21 32.76
C ASP A 450 -8.49 -22.76 32.87
N ALA A 451 -8.03 -23.00 34.11
CA ALA A 451 -6.68 -23.52 34.36
C ALA A 451 -6.40 -24.90 33.73
N ALA A 452 -7.44 -25.67 33.40
CA ALA A 452 -7.35 -26.96 32.74
C ALA A 452 -7.50 -26.85 31.20
N GLY A 453 -7.67 -25.64 30.66
CA GLY A 453 -7.81 -25.41 29.22
C GLY A 453 -9.24 -25.47 28.69
N ASN A 454 -10.26 -25.48 29.54
CA ASN A 454 -11.65 -25.61 29.09
C ASN A 454 -12.28 -24.26 28.76
N LEU A 455 -12.91 -24.17 27.59
CA LEU A 455 -13.81 -23.09 27.18
C LEU A 455 -15.25 -23.61 27.27
N ALA A 456 -16.08 -23.02 28.11
CA ALA A 456 -17.48 -23.43 28.24
C ALA A 456 -18.34 -22.93 27.06
N ASN A 457 -19.26 -23.74 26.56
CA ASN A 457 -20.29 -23.31 25.63
C ASN A 457 -21.41 -22.60 26.41
N ALA A 458 -21.59 -21.30 26.24
CA ALA A 458 -22.80 -20.62 26.70
C ALA A 458 -23.12 -19.37 25.86
N PRO A 459 -24.36 -18.85 25.93
CA PRO A 459 -24.76 -17.72 25.13
C PRO A 459 -23.94 -16.49 25.53
N SER A 460 -23.41 -15.74 24.57
CA SER A 460 -22.72 -14.49 24.88
C SER A 460 -23.73 -13.34 24.95
N ALA A 461 -24.15 -12.96 26.15
CA ALA A 461 -24.84 -11.67 26.40
C ALA A 461 -23.86 -10.52 26.74
N LEU A 462 -22.54 -10.80 26.69
CA LEU A 462 -21.36 -10.09 27.21
C LEU A 462 -21.34 -9.93 28.76
N PRO A 463 -20.19 -10.12 29.46
CA PRO A 463 -18.83 -10.39 28.98
C PRO A 463 -18.28 -11.81 29.29
N MET A 464 -17.48 -12.32 28.35
CA MET A 464 -16.24 -13.09 28.51
C MET A 464 -16.25 -14.44 29.29
N GLY A 465 -15.80 -15.49 28.61
CA GLY A 465 -15.31 -16.77 29.14
C GLY A 465 -15.68 -18.02 28.34
N LYS A 466 -16.34 -17.87 27.19
CA LYS A 466 -17.19 -18.89 26.59
C LYS A 466 -17.10 -18.98 25.06
N ARG A 467 -17.27 -20.20 24.55
CA ARG A 467 -17.38 -20.55 23.12
C ARG A 467 -18.86 -20.41 22.69
N GLY A 468 -19.08 -19.82 21.52
CA GLY A 468 -20.40 -19.51 20.97
C GLY A 468 -20.48 -19.87 19.49
N PHE A 469 -21.69 -20.11 19.02
CA PHE A 469 -21.98 -20.57 17.66
C PHE A 469 -22.92 -19.58 16.97
N ASN A 470 -22.62 -19.31 15.70
CA ASN A 470 -23.38 -18.41 14.85
C ASN A 470 -23.78 -19.10 13.57
N ASN A 471 -25.02 -18.87 13.15
CA ASN A 471 -25.49 -19.12 11.80
C ASN A 471 -26.20 -17.86 11.31
N GLY A 472 -25.86 -17.37 10.13
CA GLY A 472 -26.50 -16.20 9.57
C GLY A 472 -26.18 -15.95 8.11
N ASN A 473 -27.05 -15.18 7.49
CA ASN A 473 -26.91 -14.69 6.13
C ASN A 473 -26.77 -13.17 6.19
N SER A 474 -25.86 -12.65 5.39
CA SER A 474 -25.61 -11.22 5.24
C SER A 474 -25.89 -10.82 3.81
N GLN A 475 -26.61 -9.73 3.63
CA GLN A 475 -26.80 -9.06 2.36
C GLN A 475 -26.40 -7.60 2.52
N GLN A 476 -25.65 -7.08 1.56
CA GLN A 476 -25.16 -5.71 1.59
C GLN A 476 -25.23 -5.13 0.19
N GLN A 477 -25.79 -3.92 0.11
CA GLN A 477 -25.89 -3.15 -1.11
C GLN A 477 -25.33 -1.76 -0.89
N GLU A 478 -24.42 -1.35 -1.76
CA GLU A 478 -23.74 -0.07 -1.67
C GLU A 478 -23.90 0.68 -2.98
N TYR A 479 -24.12 1.99 -2.87
CA TYR A 479 -24.09 2.89 -4.01
C TYR A 479 -23.27 4.11 -3.66
N TYR A 480 -22.38 4.49 -4.57
CA TYR A 480 -21.51 5.64 -4.40
C TYR A 480 -21.44 6.45 -5.69
N THR A 481 -21.45 7.77 -5.56
CA THR A 481 -21.21 8.69 -6.68
C THR A 481 -20.26 9.80 -6.25
N THR A 482 -19.37 10.22 -7.15
CA THR A 482 -18.52 11.40 -6.99
C THR A 482 -18.54 12.23 -8.25
N LEU A 483 -18.70 13.54 -8.08
CA LEU A 483 -18.53 14.54 -9.12
C LEU A 483 -17.33 15.40 -8.73
N ASN A 484 -16.39 15.59 -9.64
CA ASN A 484 -15.25 16.48 -9.45
C ASN A 484 -15.16 17.48 -10.60
N LEU A 485 -14.91 18.74 -10.25
CA LEU A 485 -14.49 19.77 -11.17
C LEU A 485 -13.08 20.22 -10.77
N THR A 486 -12.11 19.95 -11.64
CA THR A 486 -10.73 20.38 -11.47
C THR A 486 -10.47 21.55 -12.41
N GLY A 487 -9.90 22.63 -11.86
CA GLY A 487 -9.59 23.85 -12.59
C GLY A 487 -8.18 24.33 -12.28
N LYS A 488 -7.52 24.90 -13.28
CA LYS A 488 -6.20 25.53 -13.15
C LYS A 488 -6.27 26.99 -13.56
N PHE A 489 -5.62 27.85 -12.80
CA PHE A 489 -5.55 29.28 -13.10
C PHE A 489 -4.39 29.93 -12.33
N ASP A 490 -3.95 31.09 -12.81
CA ASP A 490 -2.88 31.86 -12.18
C ASP A 490 -3.43 33.12 -11.53
N THR A 491 -2.94 33.44 -10.33
CA THR A 491 -3.20 34.71 -9.63
C THR A 491 -1.87 35.39 -9.36
N ALA A 492 -1.50 36.37 -10.20
CA ALA A 492 -0.19 37.01 -10.18
C ALA A 492 0.96 35.97 -10.27
N MET A 493 1.71 35.76 -9.19
CA MET A 493 2.82 34.79 -9.14
C MET A 493 2.41 33.41 -8.62
N LEU A 494 1.13 33.21 -8.29
CA LEU A 494 0.60 31.98 -7.71
C LEU A 494 -0.06 31.14 -8.80
N LYS A 495 0.28 29.85 -8.86
CA LYS A 495 -0.40 28.89 -9.74
C LYS A 495 -1.33 28.02 -8.93
N HIS A 496 -2.60 28.00 -9.29
CA HIS A 496 -3.64 27.29 -8.57
C HIS A 496 -4.05 26.03 -9.33
N THR A 497 -4.26 24.94 -8.59
CA THR A 497 -4.99 23.76 -9.05
C THR A 497 -6.08 23.48 -8.03
N MET A 498 -7.28 23.94 -8.36
CA MET A 498 -8.44 23.79 -7.50
C MET A 498 -9.23 22.52 -7.85
N LEU A 499 -9.87 21.97 -6.83
CA LEU A 499 -10.75 20.82 -6.89
C LEU A 499 -12.02 21.14 -6.11
N TRP A 500 -13.14 21.13 -6.81
CA TRP A 500 -14.47 21.09 -6.20
C TRP A 500 -15.01 19.68 -6.35
N GLY A 501 -15.61 19.15 -5.31
CA GLY A 501 -16.27 17.87 -5.42
C GLY A 501 -17.49 17.70 -4.53
N PHE A 502 -18.32 16.79 -4.98
CA PHE A 502 -19.51 16.31 -4.30
C PHE A 502 -19.47 14.79 -4.32
N ASP A 503 -19.77 14.16 -3.19
CA ASP A 503 -20.02 12.73 -3.15
C ASP A 503 -21.30 12.39 -2.39
N TYR A 504 -21.85 11.24 -2.74
CA TYR A 504 -22.97 10.63 -2.04
C TYR A 504 -22.70 9.12 -1.93
N PHE A 505 -22.94 8.59 -0.74
CA PHE A 505 -22.79 7.20 -0.38
C PHE A 505 -24.05 6.73 0.34
N THR A 506 -24.53 5.56 -0.03
CA THR A 506 -25.55 4.85 0.74
C THR A 506 -25.20 3.38 0.84
N ILE A 507 -25.48 2.80 1.99
CA ILE A 507 -25.33 1.38 2.25
C ILE A 507 -26.58 0.87 2.95
N ASP A 508 -27.08 -0.27 2.47
CA ASP A 508 -28.10 -1.09 3.11
C ASP A 508 -27.46 -2.41 3.52
N ASN A 509 -27.52 -2.72 4.81
CA ASN A 509 -26.95 -3.93 5.40
C ASN A 509 -28.07 -4.71 6.08
N GLN A 510 -28.26 -5.96 5.66
CA GLN A 510 -29.23 -6.86 6.25
C GLN A 510 -28.49 -8.09 6.77
N PHE A 511 -28.66 -8.35 8.05
CA PHE A 511 -28.25 -9.60 8.64
C PHE A 511 -29.50 -10.35 9.07
N ALA A 512 -29.56 -11.63 8.82
CA ALA A 512 -30.56 -12.51 9.40
C ALA A 512 -29.87 -13.79 9.86
N GLY A 513 -30.18 -14.25 11.05
CA GLY A 513 -29.45 -15.33 11.70
C GLY A 513 -29.51 -15.21 13.21
N ALA A 514 -28.93 -16.19 13.88
CA ALA A 514 -28.74 -16.16 15.31
C ALA A 514 -27.25 -16.10 15.66
N CYS A 515 -26.94 -15.09 16.45
CA CYS A 515 -25.79 -15.06 17.34
C CYS A 515 -26.35 -15.13 18.77
N CYS A 516 -25.65 -15.57 19.78
CA CYS A 516 -24.35 -16.15 19.85
C CYS A 516 -24.53 -17.40 20.71
N GLN A 517 -25.03 -18.47 20.10
CA GLN A 517 -25.75 -19.53 20.78
C GLN A 517 -24.81 -20.53 21.46
N ALA A 518 -25.30 -21.18 22.51
CA ALA A 518 -24.59 -22.24 23.21
C ALA A 518 -24.91 -23.60 22.61
N PHE A 519 -23.91 -24.31 22.05
CA PHE A 519 -24.17 -25.61 21.46
C PHE A 519 -23.03 -26.63 21.60
N PRO A 520 -23.28 -27.82 22.16
CA PRO A 520 -24.34 -28.13 23.10
C PRO A 520 -24.23 -27.22 24.32
N ALA A 521 -25.36 -26.74 24.84
CA ALA A 521 -25.36 -25.90 26.03
C ALA A 521 -24.72 -26.63 27.22
N GLY A 522 -23.80 -25.97 27.93
CA GLY A 522 -23.11 -26.54 29.09
C GLY A 522 -21.95 -27.49 28.77
N ALA A 523 -21.71 -27.83 27.50
CA ALA A 523 -20.50 -28.57 27.11
C ALA A 523 -19.25 -27.66 27.20
N THR A 524 -18.07 -28.26 27.20
CA THR A 524 -16.78 -27.54 27.19
C THR A 524 -15.90 -28.01 26.04
N PHE A 525 -15.09 -27.10 25.50
CA PHE A 525 -14.05 -27.39 24.52
C PHE A 525 -12.68 -27.24 25.20
N ASN A 526 -11.92 -28.33 25.30
CA ASN A 526 -10.59 -28.30 25.88
C ASN A 526 -9.53 -28.00 24.80
N ILE A 527 -8.75 -26.94 24.98
CA ILE A 527 -7.78 -26.48 23.98
C ILE A 527 -6.51 -27.34 23.90
N TYR A 528 -6.24 -28.14 24.93
CA TYR A 528 -5.10 -29.06 25.00
C TYR A 528 -5.48 -30.47 24.54
N ASN A 529 -6.77 -30.81 24.59
CA ASN A 529 -7.33 -32.08 24.13
C ASN A 529 -8.67 -31.83 23.40
N PRO A 530 -8.64 -31.25 22.17
CA PRO A 530 -9.84 -30.81 21.48
C PRO A 530 -10.74 -31.97 21.07
N THR A 531 -12.02 -31.85 21.39
CA THR A 531 -13.08 -32.75 20.90
C THR A 531 -14.12 -31.91 20.18
N TYR A 532 -14.32 -32.18 18.89
CA TYR A 532 -15.23 -31.46 18.02
C TYR A 532 -16.63 -32.11 17.99
N LEU A 533 -17.61 -31.40 17.44
CA LEU A 533 -18.92 -31.98 17.22
C LEU A 533 -18.85 -33.12 16.21
N THR A 534 -19.85 -33.99 16.23
CA THR A 534 -20.04 -35.07 15.25
C THR A 534 -21.14 -34.76 14.23
N ALA A 535 -21.80 -33.60 14.37
CA ALA A 535 -22.88 -33.12 13.50
C ALA A 535 -22.99 -31.58 13.59
N ALA A 536 -23.58 -30.97 12.57
CA ALA A 536 -23.83 -29.53 12.55
C ALA A 536 -24.79 -29.12 13.68
N PRO A 537 -24.53 -27.97 14.35
CA PRO A 537 -25.41 -27.47 15.38
C PRO A 537 -26.73 -27.01 14.77
N ASN A 538 -27.85 -27.37 15.40
CA ASN A 538 -29.15 -26.83 15.02
C ASN A 538 -29.38 -25.49 15.73
N ILE A 539 -29.23 -24.40 14.98
CA ILE A 539 -29.35 -23.04 15.49
C ILE A 539 -30.47 -22.34 14.72
N ASP A 540 -31.50 -21.92 15.46
CA ASP A 540 -32.68 -21.27 14.86
C ASP A 540 -32.32 -19.95 14.20
N PHE A 541 -32.88 -19.73 13.00
CA PHE A 541 -32.65 -18.50 12.25
C PHE A 541 -33.65 -17.42 12.69
N THR A 542 -33.14 -16.29 13.18
CA THR A 542 -33.97 -15.14 13.60
C THR A 542 -33.77 -13.93 12.69
N PRO A 543 -34.78 -13.08 12.45
CA PRO A 543 -34.57 -11.81 11.78
C PRO A 543 -33.52 -10.98 12.54
N GLY A 544 -32.48 -10.53 11.85
CA GLY A 544 -31.43 -9.70 12.43
C GLY A 544 -31.60 -8.22 12.09
N PRO A 545 -30.59 -7.39 12.40
CA PRO A 545 -30.64 -5.97 12.14
C PRO A 545 -30.64 -5.68 10.63
N ASN A 546 -31.53 -4.79 10.21
CA ASN A 546 -31.52 -4.13 8.92
C ASN A 546 -31.11 -2.67 9.15
N ARG A 547 -29.99 -2.26 8.55
CA ARG A 547 -29.38 -0.96 8.79
C ARG A 547 -29.08 -0.25 7.49
N ASN A 548 -29.54 0.98 7.42
CA ASN A 548 -29.25 1.88 6.33
C ASN A 548 -28.39 3.04 6.83
N MET A 549 -27.42 3.45 6.04
CA MET A 549 -26.65 4.67 6.29
C MET A 549 -26.50 5.45 4.99
N ASP A 550 -26.95 6.70 5.02
CA ASP A 550 -26.80 7.66 3.93
C ASP A 550 -25.83 8.75 4.37
N TRP A 551 -24.95 9.18 3.46
CA TRP A 551 -24.06 10.31 3.70
C TRP A 551 -23.74 11.02 2.37
N TYR A 552 -23.75 12.34 2.40
CA TYR A 552 -23.21 13.17 1.33
C TYR A 552 -22.15 14.14 1.84
N GLY A 553 -21.18 14.46 0.99
CA GLY A 553 -20.19 15.46 1.30
C GLY A 553 -19.94 16.45 0.17
N LEU A 554 -19.62 17.67 0.56
CA LEU A 554 -19.16 18.73 -0.32
C LEU A 554 -17.73 19.08 0.09
N TYR A 555 -16.82 19.08 -0.86
CA TYR A 555 -15.42 19.39 -0.59
C TYR A 555 -14.83 20.36 -1.60
N PHE A 556 -13.89 21.15 -1.09
CA PHE A 556 -13.08 22.06 -1.85
C PHE A 556 -11.63 21.90 -1.43
N GLN A 557 -10.72 21.95 -2.38
CA GLN A 557 -9.28 21.93 -2.15
C GLN A 557 -8.59 22.83 -3.18
N ASP A 558 -7.64 23.65 -2.74
CA ASP A 558 -6.76 24.44 -3.61
C ASP A 558 -5.29 24.10 -3.35
N GLN A 559 -4.62 23.67 -4.41
CA GLN A 559 -3.17 23.47 -4.44
C GLN A 559 -2.52 24.70 -5.07
N ILE A 560 -1.70 25.39 -4.29
CA ILE A 560 -1.09 26.65 -4.66
C ILE A 560 0.42 26.46 -4.78
N LYS A 561 0.97 26.66 -5.97
CA LYS A 561 2.42 26.81 -6.16
C LYS A 561 2.78 28.28 -5.99
N PHE A 562 3.52 28.57 -4.93
CA PHE A 562 4.11 29.86 -4.61
C PHE A 562 5.50 29.99 -5.28
N PRO A 563 6.07 31.21 -5.33
CA PRO A 563 7.48 31.41 -5.68
C PRO A 563 8.43 30.58 -4.79
N PHE A 564 9.65 30.33 -5.29
CA PHE A 564 10.70 29.59 -4.59
C PHE A 564 10.36 28.12 -4.25
N ASP A 565 9.54 27.49 -5.10
CA ASP A 565 9.13 26.09 -4.99
C ASP A 565 8.53 25.76 -3.62
N VAL A 566 7.70 26.68 -3.13
CA VAL A 566 6.81 26.46 -1.99
C VAL A 566 5.43 26.05 -2.53
N TYR A 567 4.85 25.02 -1.94
CA TYR A 567 3.59 24.41 -2.32
C TYR A 567 2.66 24.41 -1.11
N GLY A 568 1.47 24.98 -1.26
CA GLY A 568 0.40 24.88 -0.27
C GLY A 568 -0.71 23.98 -0.77
N ASN A 569 -1.36 23.26 0.15
CA ASN A 569 -2.59 22.54 -0.12
C ASN A 569 -3.57 22.78 1.01
N PHE A 570 -4.68 23.46 0.71
CA PHE A 570 -5.69 23.86 1.68
C PHE A 570 -7.05 23.36 1.24
N GLY A 571 -7.82 22.80 2.17
CA GLY A 571 -9.13 22.28 1.84
C GLY A 571 -10.08 22.22 3.02
N LEU A 572 -11.35 22.13 2.68
CA LEU A 572 -12.47 22.00 3.61
C LEU A 572 -13.45 20.98 3.05
N ARG A 573 -14.05 20.21 3.94
CA ARG A 573 -15.14 19.31 3.59
C ARG A 573 -16.27 19.46 4.57
N TYR A 574 -17.49 19.57 4.07
CA TYR A 574 -18.71 19.42 4.84
C TYR A 574 -19.26 18.01 4.62
N ASP A 575 -19.49 17.28 5.71
CA ASP A 575 -20.16 15.97 5.70
C ASP A 575 -21.49 16.05 6.44
N ASN A 576 -22.48 15.34 5.90
CA ASN A 576 -23.74 15.07 6.59
C ASN A 576 -24.10 13.59 6.45
N ALA A 577 -24.44 12.94 7.56
CA ALA A 577 -24.74 11.53 7.58
C ALA A 577 -25.96 11.22 8.46
N VAL A 578 -26.78 10.27 8.02
CA VAL A 578 -27.91 9.74 8.77
C VAL A 578 -27.89 8.23 8.70
N GLY A 579 -27.93 7.58 9.86
CA GLY A 579 -27.98 6.13 10.02
C GLY A 579 -29.28 5.71 10.69
N ARG A 580 -29.85 4.61 10.23
CA ARG A 580 -31.12 4.06 10.71
C ARG A 580 -30.98 2.57 10.95
N ASP A 581 -31.56 2.10 12.04
CA ASP A 581 -31.85 0.68 12.25
C ASP A 581 -33.34 0.49 11.94
N LEU A 582 -33.61 -0.08 10.77
CA LEU A 582 -34.96 -0.28 10.24
C LEU A 582 -35.70 -1.40 10.98
N THR A 583 -34.97 -2.38 11.54
CA THR A 583 -35.56 -3.44 12.38
C THR A 583 -36.07 -2.86 13.69
N ALA A 584 -35.30 -1.97 14.32
CA ALA A 584 -35.69 -1.30 15.56
C ALA A 584 -36.57 -0.06 15.35
N GLY A 585 -36.70 0.44 14.12
CA GLY A 585 -37.41 1.68 13.80
C GLY A 585 -36.75 2.94 14.38
N MET A 586 -35.43 2.94 14.56
CA MET A 586 -34.69 4.01 15.25
C MET A 586 -33.65 4.69 14.36
N VAL A 587 -33.47 6.01 14.55
CA VAL A 587 -32.32 6.74 14.01
C VAL A 587 -31.12 6.51 14.92
N THR A 588 -30.08 5.90 14.39
CA THR A 588 -28.87 5.54 15.14
C THR A 588 -27.75 6.56 14.97
N THR A 589 -27.80 7.43 13.96
CA THR A 589 -26.84 8.54 13.79
C THR A 589 -27.49 9.73 13.10
N ARG A 590 -27.06 10.94 13.45
CA ARG A 590 -27.38 12.16 12.71
C ARG A 590 -26.24 13.14 12.95
N ASP A 591 -25.33 13.17 11.99
CA ASP A 591 -24.05 13.85 12.15
C ASP A 591 -23.86 14.89 11.05
N ALA A 592 -23.35 16.07 11.40
CA ALA A 592 -22.92 17.09 10.44
C ALA A 592 -21.63 17.74 10.93
N ARG A 593 -20.62 17.86 10.06
CA ARG A 593 -19.33 18.44 10.43
C ARG A 593 -18.64 19.10 9.25
N VAL A 594 -17.86 20.15 9.55
CA VAL A 594 -16.84 20.68 8.64
C VAL A 594 -15.47 20.20 9.11
N SER A 595 -14.71 19.58 8.23
CA SER A 595 -13.36 19.08 8.47
C SER A 595 -12.36 19.86 7.62
N PRO A 596 -11.41 20.61 8.23
CA PRO A 596 -10.32 21.27 7.51
C PRO A 596 -9.09 20.36 7.30
N ARG A 597 -8.30 20.69 6.29
CA ARG A 597 -6.87 20.30 6.17
C ARG A 597 -6.07 21.44 5.58
N GLY A 598 -4.82 21.52 5.98
CA GLY A 598 -3.86 22.45 5.43
C GLY A 598 -2.46 21.89 5.50
N GLY A 599 -1.68 22.06 4.45
CA GLY A 599 -0.28 21.67 4.43
C GLY A 599 0.56 22.65 3.62
N LEU A 600 1.80 22.84 4.07
CA LEU A 600 2.83 23.59 3.37
C LEU A 600 4.03 22.68 3.14
N LEU A 601 4.60 22.77 1.95
CA LEU A 601 5.81 22.07 1.54
C LEU A 601 6.77 23.07 0.91
N TRP A 602 8.04 22.98 1.24
CA TRP A 602 9.12 23.70 0.59
C TRP A 602 10.05 22.70 -0.08
N LYS A 603 10.29 22.89 -1.38
CA LYS A 603 11.21 22.08 -2.18
C LYS A 603 12.47 22.91 -2.51
N PRO A 604 13.39 23.10 -1.54
CA PRO A 604 14.59 23.94 -1.74
C PRO A 604 15.54 23.41 -2.81
N GLN A 605 15.44 22.11 -3.13
CA GLN A 605 16.25 21.42 -4.13
C GLN A 605 15.37 20.39 -4.83
N GLU A 606 15.70 20.03 -6.08
CA GLU A 606 14.92 19.02 -6.82
C GLU A 606 14.81 17.68 -6.08
N TRP A 607 15.82 17.33 -5.30
CA TRP A 607 15.91 16.09 -4.54
C TRP A 607 15.39 16.17 -3.10
N LEU A 608 14.98 17.33 -2.59
CA LEU A 608 14.59 17.51 -1.18
C LEU A 608 13.31 18.33 -1.06
N SER A 609 12.33 17.80 -0.35
CA SER A 609 11.13 18.51 0.09
C SER A 609 10.97 18.39 1.61
N VAL A 610 10.60 19.46 2.28
CA VAL A 610 10.25 19.48 3.71
C VAL A 610 8.85 20.04 3.85
N TYR A 611 8.03 19.46 4.70
CA TYR A 611 6.62 19.85 4.81
C TYR A 611 6.09 19.75 6.22
N GLY A 612 5.03 20.50 6.49
CA GLY A 612 4.19 20.33 7.67
C GLY A 612 2.72 20.39 7.28
N ASN A 613 1.87 19.63 7.95
CA ASN A 613 0.43 19.66 7.73
C ASN A 613 -0.37 19.48 9.01
N TYR A 614 -1.63 19.89 8.92
CA TYR A 614 -2.69 19.64 9.89
C TYR A 614 -3.90 19.09 9.15
N SER A 615 -4.49 18.02 9.67
CA SER A 615 -5.66 17.39 9.06
C SER A 615 -6.66 16.92 10.12
N GLU A 616 -7.94 17.20 9.90
CA GLU A 616 -9.03 16.64 10.70
C GLU A 616 -9.76 15.53 9.94
N ASN A 617 -10.37 14.61 10.68
CA ASN A 617 -11.23 13.58 10.12
C ASN A 617 -12.51 13.37 10.93
N PHE A 618 -13.53 13.00 10.18
CA PHE A 618 -14.87 12.70 10.64
C PHE A 618 -15.08 11.20 10.53
N GLY A 619 -14.78 10.47 11.60
CA GLY A 619 -14.68 9.02 11.59
C GLY A 619 -16.01 8.27 11.66
N PRO A 620 -15.96 6.97 12.03
CA PRO A 620 -17.15 6.13 12.12
C PRO A 620 -18.14 6.67 13.14
N SER A 621 -19.40 6.32 12.93
CA SER A 621 -20.45 6.67 13.88
C SER A 621 -20.37 5.80 15.14
N ASN A 622 -20.87 6.32 16.26
CA ASN A 622 -21.03 5.55 17.49
C ASN A 622 -22.41 4.83 17.56
N SER A 623 -23.07 4.64 16.41
CA SER A 623 -24.41 4.01 16.30
C SER A 623 -24.54 2.67 17.01
N LEU A 624 -23.49 1.83 16.95
CA LEU A 624 -23.48 0.50 17.54
C LEU A 624 -23.64 0.49 19.05
N PHE A 625 -23.37 1.64 19.69
CA PHE A 625 -23.34 1.78 21.13
C PHE A 625 -24.57 2.51 21.67
N ASN A 626 -25.49 2.94 20.79
CA ASN A 626 -26.73 3.58 21.21
C ASN A 626 -27.72 2.54 21.73
N GLY A 627 -28.08 2.63 23.02
CA GLY A 627 -29.16 1.85 23.60
C GLY A 627 -30.56 2.40 23.28
N PRO A 628 -31.62 1.57 23.41
CA PRO A 628 -33.00 2.05 23.30
C PRO A 628 -33.27 3.21 24.27
N GLY A 629 -33.79 4.33 23.76
CA GLY A 629 -34.07 5.54 24.56
C GLY A 629 -32.87 6.44 24.83
N GLN A 630 -31.67 6.09 24.34
CA GLN A 630 -30.47 6.93 24.42
C GLN A 630 -30.46 7.96 23.27
N GLN A 631 -29.99 9.18 23.55
CA GLN A 631 -29.70 10.15 22.49
C GLN A 631 -28.54 9.63 21.61
N ALA A 632 -28.65 9.83 20.30
CA ALA A 632 -27.59 9.43 19.37
C ALA A 632 -26.25 10.07 19.76
N LEU A 633 -25.24 9.22 19.98
CA LEU A 633 -23.89 9.66 20.30
C LEU A 633 -23.23 10.39 19.13
N PRO A 634 -22.43 11.46 19.40
CA PRO A 634 -21.67 12.11 18.35
C PRO A 634 -20.63 11.13 17.78
N PRO A 635 -20.20 11.32 16.52
CA PRO A 635 -19.27 10.41 15.86
C PRO A 635 -17.85 10.56 16.42
N GLN A 636 -17.04 9.55 16.14
CA GLN A 636 -15.61 9.57 16.44
C GLN A 636 -14.91 10.59 15.55
N THR A 637 -13.93 11.30 16.10
CA THR A 637 -13.21 12.36 15.40
C THR A 637 -11.73 12.14 15.55
N SER A 638 -10.93 12.70 14.65
CA SER A 638 -9.49 12.69 14.80
C SER A 638 -8.84 13.93 14.23
N GLU A 639 -7.71 14.30 14.81
CA GLU A 639 -6.87 15.40 14.36
C GLU A 639 -5.42 14.96 14.33
N GLU A 640 -4.67 15.43 13.35
CA GLU A 640 -3.25 15.12 13.20
C GLU A 640 -2.43 16.36 12.89
N TRP A 641 -1.28 16.45 13.56
CA TRP A 641 -0.16 17.29 13.15
C TRP A 641 0.97 16.42 12.61
N GLU A 642 1.52 16.78 11.45
CA GLU A 642 2.63 16.06 10.85
C GLU A 642 3.72 17.03 10.37
N LEU A 643 4.97 16.65 10.60
CA LEU A 643 6.17 17.30 10.07
C LEU A 643 7.02 16.22 9.37
N GLY A 644 7.43 16.46 8.13
CA GLY A 644 8.17 15.46 7.39
C GLY A 644 9.14 16.02 6.35
N ALA A 645 9.96 15.11 5.82
CA ALA A 645 10.89 15.36 4.74
C ALA A 645 10.82 14.22 3.72
N LYS A 646 11.00 14.55 2.45
CA LYS A 646 11.04 13.63 1.32
C LYS A 646 12.30 13.90 0.53
N THR A 647 12.95 12.83 0.10
CA THR A 647 14.22 12.89 -0.61
C THR A 647 14.22 11.95 -1.80
N GLU A 648 14.94 12.32 -2.84
CA GLU A 648 15.24 11.46 -3.97
C GLU A 648 16.75 11.31 -4.15
N PHE A 649 17.20 10.07 -4.29
CA PHE A 649 18.61 9.75 -4.50
C PHE A 649 18.81 9.05 -5.85
N PHE A 650 20.08 8.94 -6.26
CA PHE A 650 20.49 8.19 -7.46
C PHE A 650 19.74 8.63 -8.74
N ASN A 651 19.67 9.94 -8.97
CA ASN A 651 18.95 10.56 -10.09
C ASN A 651 17.45 10.21 -10.10
N GLY A 652 16.81 10.22 -8.93
CA GLY A 652 15.38 9.97 -8.81
C GLY A 652 14.99 8.50 -8.76
N ARG A 653 15.93 7.55 -8.82
CA ARG A 653 15.60 6.11 -8.80
C ARG A 653 15.16 5.59 -7.43
N LEU A 654 15.60 6.23 -6.35
CA LEU A 654 15.23 5.88 -4.98
C LEU A 654 14.55 7.08 -4.32
N SER A 655 13.37 6.89 -3.75
CA SER A 655 12.77 7.87 -2.84
C SER A 655 12.93 7.42 -1.39
N ALA A 656 13.12 8.38 -0.49
CA ALA A 656 13.05 8.15 0.94
C ALA A 656 12.30 9.27 1.65
N SER A 657 11.55 8.94 2.68
CA SER A 657 10.77 9.88 3.49
C SER A 657 10.96 9.63 4.98
N PHE A 658 10.88 10.71 5.73
CA PHE A 658 10.79 10.73 7.17
C PHE A 658 9.58 11.57 7.58
N ALA A 659 8.82 11.11 8.56
CA ALA A 659 7.71 11.88 9.14
C ALA A 659 7.68 11.70 10.65
N TYR A 660 7.39 12.79 11.36
CA TYR A 660 6.97 12.80 12.76
C TYR A 660 5.50 13.21 12.80
N PHE A 661 4.69 12.49 13.55
CA PHE A 661 3.25 12.73 13.63
C PHE A 661 2.74 12.71 15.07
N ASP A 662 1.66 13.43 15.29
CA ASP A 662 0.87 13.47 16.52
C ASP A 662 -0.61 13.37 16.15
N LEU A 663 -1.20 12.20 16.41
CA LEU A 663 -2.56 11.83 16.00
C LEU A 663 -3.41 11.52 17.23
N THR A 664 -4.47 12.31 17.43
CA THR A 664 -5.42 12.12 18.52
C THR A 664 -6.78 11.72 17.96
N LYS A 665 -7.40 10.71 18.57
CA LYS A 665 -8.75 10.24 18.29
C LYS A 665 -9.65 10.53 19.50
N GLN A 666 -10.73 11.26 19.27
CA GLN A 666 -11.68 11.67 20.32
C GLN A 666 -13.07 11.07 20.10
N ASN A 667 -13.95 11.28 21.09
CA ASN A 667 -15.32 10.81 21.13
C ASN A 667 -15.45 9.28 21.05
N LEU A 668 -14.50 8.56 21.67
CA LEU A 668 -14.64 7.11 21.84
C LEU A 668 -15.77 6.82 22.86
N PRO A 669 -16.63 5.82 22.58
CA PRO A 669 -17.74 5.47 23.45
C PRO A 669 -17.20 4.76 24.70
N VAL A 670 -17.65 5.21 25.87
CA VAL A 670 -17.33 4.65 27.19
C VAL A 670 -18.65 4.44 27.97
N PRO A 671 -18.71 3.54 28.96
CA PRO A 671 -19.84 3.43 29.88
C PRO A 671 -20.19 4.76 30.56
N ASP A 672 -21.48 5.01 30.78
CA ASP A 672 -21.93 6.13 31.61
C ASP A 672 -21.77 5.77 33.11
N PRO A 673 -21.04 6.57 33.91
CA PRO A 673 -20.83 6.31 35.34
C PRO A 673 -22.11 6.26 36.18
N ILE A 674 -23.17 6.95 35.76
CA ILE A 674 -24.45 7.09 36.48
C ILE A 674 -25.38 5.95 36.07
N ASN A 675 -25.41 5.61 34.78
CA ASN A 675 -26.14 4.46 34.27
C ASN A 675 -25.25 3.60 33.36
N PRO A 676 -24.53 2.61 33.90
CA PRO A 676 -23.57 1.81 33.13
C PRO A 676 -24.16 0.97 31.99
N ASN A 677 -25.50 0.93 31.87
CA ASN A 677 -26.20 0.29 30.75
C ASN A 677 -26.30 1.17 29.49
N ILE A 678 -25.92 2.44 29.58
CA ILE A 678 -25.84 3.36 28.43
C ILE A 678 -24.40 3.84 28.24
N THR A 679 -24.11 4.39 27.07
CA THR A 679 -22.77 4.85 26.69
C THR A 679 -22.73 6.37 26.52
N ARG A 680 -21.53 6.95 26.63
CA ARG A 680 -21.24 8.36 26.33
C ARG A 680 -19.88 8.48 25.65
N THR A 681 -19.60 9.57 24.94
CA THR A 681 -18.39 9.69 24.11
C THR A 681 -17.35 10.65 24.71
N VAL A 682 -16.76 10.28 25.85
CA VAL A 682 -15.67 11.07 26.46
C VAL A 682 -14.29 10.42 26.29
N GLY A 683 -14.22 9.24 25.66
CA GLY A 683 -12.98 8.51 25.50
C GLY A 683 -12.04 9.16 24.48
N GLU A 684 -10.74 9.03 24.72
CA GLU A 684 -9.67 9.63 23.93
C GLU A 684 -8.45 8.70 23.86
N GLN A 685 -7.89 8.56 22.66
CA GLN A 685 -6.68 7.79 22.38
C GLN A 685 -5.73 8.62 21.54
N GLU A 686 -4.43 8.49 21.79
CA GLU A 686 -3.41 9.30 21.13
C GLU A 686 -2.21 8.44 20.74
N SER A 687 -1.68 8.71 19.54
CA SER A 687 -0.50 8.08 18.97
C SER A 687 0.47 9.13 18.46
N ARG A 688 1.72 9.07 18.93
CA ARG A 688 2.82 9.93 18.50
C ARG A 688 4.04 9.11 18.16
N GLY A 689 4.67 9.46 17.06
CA GLY A 689 5.73 8.62 16.54
C GLY A 689 6.47 9.25 15.38
N TYR A 690 7.41 8.47 14.87
CA TYR A 690 8.10 8.79 13.64
C TYR A 690 8.23 7.57 12.74
N GLU A 691 8.25 7.84 11.45
CA GLU A 691 8.29 6.84 10.39
C GLU A 691 9.42 7.16 9.43
N PHE A 692 10.06 6.10 8.93
CA PHE A 692 11.01 6.17 7.84
C PHE A 692 10.59 5.18 6.76
N GLN A 693 10.62 5.62 5.50
CA GLN A 693 10.34 4.76 4.36
C GLN A 693 11.33 5.05 3.23
N ALA A 694 11.82 4.02 2.56
CA ALA A 694 12.63 4.13 1.36
C ALA A 694 12.16 3.11 0.32
N THR A 695 12.02 3.50 -0.94
CA THR A 695 11.60 2.60 -2.02
C THR A 695 12.23 3.00 -3.35
N GLY A 696 12.69 2.02 -4.13
CA GLY A 696 13.23 2.26 -5.46
C GLY A 696 14.47 1.44 -5.77
N GLU A 697 15.37 2.00 -6.56
CA GLU A 697 16.54 1.32 -7.12
C GLU A 697 17.85 2.05 -6.80
N ILE A 698 18.82 1.32 -6.23
CA ILE A 698 20.13 1.86 -5.85
C ILE A 698 21.06 1.85 -7.07
N LEU A 699 21.22 0.67 -7.68
CA LEU A 699 21.99 0.43 -8.91
C LEU A 699 21.18 -0.46 -9.85
N PRO A 700 21.53 -0.53 -11.15
CA PRO A 700 20.80 -1.35 -12.12
C PRO A 700 20.56 -2.78 -11.62
N GLY A 701 19.29 -3.14 -11.45
CA GLY A 701 18.83 -4.43 -10.96
C GLY A 701 18.73 -4.56 -9.44
N TRP A 702 19.30 -3.66 -8.63
CA TRP A 702 19.19 -3.68 -7.16
C TRP A 702 18.07 -2.77 -6.67
N LYS A 703 16.94 -3.39 -6.33
CA LYS A 703 15.75 -2.71 -5.81
C LYS A 703 15.62 -2.94 -4.31
N VAL A 704 15.14 -1.94 -3.59
CA VAL A 704 15.00 -1.96 -2.13
C VAL A 704 13.67 -1.35 -1.70
N ILE A 705 13.11 -1.90 -0.63
CA ILE A 705 12.05 -1.29 0.17
C ILE A 705 12.50 -1.36 1.63
N GLY A 706 12.53 -0.22 2.31
CA GLY A 706 12.73 -0.15 3.76
C GLY A 706 11.55 0.59 4.38
N ALA A 707 10.97 0.05 5.44
CA ALA A 707 9.90 0.66 6.20
C ALA A 707 10.18 0.50 7.69
N TYR A 708 10.08 1.57 8.45
CA TYR A 708 10.28 1.55 9.89
C TYR A 708 9.35 2.54 10.59
N THR A 709 8.84 2.15 11.74
CA THR A 709 7.95 2.96 12.56
C THR A 709 8.29 2.82 14.03
N ASN A 710 8.34 3.96 14.71
CA ASN A 710 8.38 4.06 16.15
C ASN A 710 7.12 4.75 16.67
N LEU A 711 6.33 4.04 17.47
CA LEU A 711 5.17 4.59 18.21
C LEU A 711 5.59 4.89 19.64
N ALA A 712 6.32 5.99 19.81
CA ALA A 712 6.88 6.45 21.09
C ALA A 712 5.79 6.61 22.16
N TYR A 713 4.65 7.16 21.75
CA TYR A 713 3.43 7.29 22.54
C TYR A 713 2.28 6.61 21.78
N ALA A 714 1.51 5.78 22.46
CA ALA A 714 0.33 5.11 21.91
C ALA A 714 -0.57 4.74 23.08
N LYS A 715 -1.26 5.70 23.66
CA LYS A 715 -1.97 5.53 24.94
C LYS A 715 -3.42 5.96 24.88
N ILE A 716 -4.19 5.44 25.83
CA ILE A 716 -5.53 5.89 26.14
C ILE A 716 -5.40 7.07 27.11
N ASN A 717 -5.79 8.24 26.66
CA ASN A 717 -5.70 9.48 27.43
C ASN A 717 -6.91 9.67 28.34
N LYS A 718 -8.08 9.21 27.90
CA LYS A 718 -9.34 9.31 28.64
C LYS A 718 -10.16 8.05 28.42
N ASP A 719 -10.61 7.45 29.51
CA ASP A 719 -11.54 6.34 29.56
C ASP A 719 -12.29 6.32 30.89
N VAL A 720 -13.34 5.51 30.98
CA VAL A 720 -14.19 5.37 32.16
C VAL A 720 -14.66 3.92 32.25
N ASP A 721 -14.52 3.27 33.41
CA ASP A 721 -15.09 1.93 33.61
C ASP A 721 -16.56 1.96 34.06
N PHE A 722 -17.19 0.78 34.11
CA PHE A 722 -18.58 0.61 34.55
C PHE A 722 -18.86 1.06 36.00
N ASN A 723 -17.83 1.23 36.83
CA ASN A 723 -17.95 1.72 38.20
C ASN A 723 -17.65 3.23 38.33
N GLY A 724 -17.42 3.93 37.21
CA GLY A 724 -17.07 5.34 37.19
C GLY A 724 -15.60 5.64 37.52
N GLY A 725 -14.75 4.60 37.60
CA GLY A 725 -13.30 4.74 37.75
C GLY A 725 -12.60 5.11 36.43
N PRO A 726 -11.26 5.23 36.44
CA PRO A 726 -10.47 5.72 35.30
C PRO A 726 -10.44 4.77 34.09
N GLY A 727 -11.05 3.58 34.16
CA GLY A 727 -11.00 2.60 33.06
C GLY A 727 -9.56 2.26 32.66
N ASP A 728 -9.31 2.25 31.36
CA ASP A 728 -7.99 2.00 30.78
C ASP A 728 -7.14 3.28 30.63
N THR A 729 -7.47 4.38 31.32
CA THR A 729 -6.70 5.63 31.25
C THR A 729 -5.24 5.40 31.65
N GLY A 730 -4.32 5.83 30.77
CA GLY A 730 -2.86 5.68 30.94
C GLY A 730 -2.28 4.38 30.36
N ASN A 731 -3.14 3.43 29.99
CA ASN A 731 -2.72 2.18 29.35
C ASN A 731 -2.23 2.43 27.92
N ARG A 732 -1.33 1.54 27.45
CA ARG A 732 -0.94 1.49 26.05
C ARG A 732 -2.08 0.86 25.23
N MET A 733 -2.30 1.35 24.02
CA MET A 733 -3.28 0.79 23.10
C MET A 733 -2.93 -0.66 22.70
N PHE A 734 -3.92 -1.52 22.53
CA PHE A 734 -3.74 -2.90 22.07
C PHE A 734 -3.13 -2.96 20.65
N ALA A 735 -2.43 -4.06 20.32
CA ALA A 735 -1.82 -4.31 19.02
C ALA A 735 -0.93 -3.16 18.48
N THR A 736 -0.38 -2.32 19.36
CA THR A 736 0.50 -1.20 18.98
C THR A 736 1.94 -1.42 19.48
N PRO A 737 2.78 -2.22 18.81
CA PRO A 737 4.18 -2.36 19.20
C PRO A 737 4.91 -1.02 19.10
N ARG A 738 5.89 -0.80 19.99
CA ARG A 738 6.66 0.46 20.00
C ARG A 738 7.52 0.61 18.75
N ASN A 739 8.09 -0.48 18.25
CA ASN A 739 8.96 -0.50 17.08
C ASN A 739 8.53 -1.63 16.15
N PHE A 740 8.47 -1.33 14.86
CA PHE A 740 8.26 -2.34 13.84
C PHE A 740 8.74 -1.85 12.48
N GLY A 741 8.93 -2.78 11.55
CA GLY A 741 9.36 -2.45 10.21
C GLY A 741 9.63 -3.66 9.35
N SER A 742 10.01 -3.37 8.11
CA SER A 742 10.43 -4.35 7.13
C SER A 742 11.57 -3.81 6.27
N LEU A 743 12.34 -4.74 5.74
CA LEU A 743 13.36 -4.48 4.73
C LEU A 743 13.24 -5.57 3.68
N TRP A 744 13.09 -5.20 2.41
CA TRP A 744 13.03 -6.12 1.27
C TRP A 744 14.00 -5.66 0.20
N ASN A 745 14.75 -6.60 -0.36
CA ASN A 745 15.75 -6.32 -1.39
C ASN A 745 15.64 -7.36 -2.49
N THR A 746 15.83 -6.93 -3.74
CA THR A 746 16.03 -7.82 -4.87
C THR A 746 17.22 -7.37 -5.70
N TYR A 747 17.95 -8.32 -6.27
CA TYR A 747 19.02 -8.08 -7.22
C TYR A 747 18.82 -8.95 -8.46
N GLU A 748 18.54 -8.30 -9.58
CA GLU A 748 18.54 -8.92 -10.90
C GLU A 748 19.92 -8.77 -11.55
N PHE A 749 20.51 -9.90 -11.94
CA PHE A 749 21.86 -9.94 -12.48
C PHE A 749 21.92 -9.30 -13.86
N GLN A 750 22.85 -8.36 -14.04
CA GLN A 750 23.01 -7.58 -15.27
C GLN A 750 24.00 -8.21 -16.26
N ASN A 751 24.86 -9.12 -15.79
CA ASN A 751 25.86 -9.79 -16.63
C ASN A 751 25.21 -10.84 -17.55
N ALA A 752 25.73 -10.98 -18.77
CA ALA A 752 25.15 -11.85 -19.79
C ALA A 752 24.98 -13.32 -19.34
N GLY A 753 25.90 -13.85 -18.53
CA GLY A 753 25.87 -15.24 -18.08
C GLY A 753 24.79 -15.58 -17.04
N LEU A 754 24.26 -14.58 -16.32
CA LEU A 754 23.21 -14.75 -15.31
C LEU A 754 21.97 -13.90 -15.61
N ARG A 755 21.89 -13.32 -16.81
CA ARG A 755 20.78 -12.42 -17.18
C ARG A 755 19.45 -13.14 -17.02
N GLY A 756 18.50 -12.49 -16.35
CA GLY A 756 17.19 -13.05 -16.03
C GLY A 756 17.14 -13.77 -14.68
N LEU A 757 18.28 -14.09 -14.06
CA LEU A 757 18.33 -14.51 -12.65
C LEU A 757 18.11 -13.29 -11.75
N LYS A 758 17.19 -13.42 -10.81
CA LYS A 758 16.96 -12.46 -9.74
C LYS A 758 16.91 -13.20 -8.42
N LEU A 759 17.61 -12.67 -7.43
CA LEU A 759 17.57 -13.13 -6.05
C LEU A 759 16.99 -12.03 -5.18
N GLY A 760 16.26 -12.40 -4.14
CA GLY A 760 15.71 -11.44 -3.20
C GLY A 760 15.65 -11.99 -1.79
N GLY A 761 15.57 -11.07 -0.84
CA GLY A 761 15.43 -11.40 0.56
C GLY A 761 14.97 -10.22 1.37
N GLY A 762 14.28 -10.51 2.45
CA GLY A 762 13.83 -9.49 3.37
C GLY A 762 13.54 -10.00 4.76
N VAL A 763 13.36 -9.03 5.65
CA VAL A 763 13.10 -9.23 7.07
C VAL A 763 11.88 -8.41 7.45
N VAL A 764 10.98 -9.00 8.23
CA VAL A 764 9.90 -8.28 8.91
C VAL A 764 10.12 -8.43 10.39
N ALA A 765 10.09 -7.33 11.15
CA ALA A 765 10.30 -7.34 12.59
C ALA A 765 9.24 -6.49 13.29
N SER A 766 8.75 -6.99 14.41
CA SER A 766 7.79 -6.28 15.26
C SER A 766 8.12 -6.53 16.72
N GLY A 767 8.09 -5.46 17.51
CA GLY A 767 8.26 -5.54 18.96
C GLY A 767 7.08 -6.22 19.65
N GLN A 768 7.20 -6.41 20.96
CA GLN A 768 6.08 -6.84 21.78
C GLN A 768 4.94 -5.81 21.75
N SER A 769 3.69 -6.28 21.75
CA SER A 769 2.49 -5.44 21.83
C SER A 769 1.52 -5.96 22.89
N GLN A 770 0.63 -5.08 23.35
CA GLN A 770 -0.42 -5.43 24.32
C GLN A 770 -1.57 -6.12 23.59
N GLY A 771 -2.17 -7.11 24.24
CA GLY A 771 -3.28 -7.89 23.69
C GLY A 771 -4.64 -7.18 23.74
N THR A 772 -4.81 -6.32 24.74
CA THR A 772 -6.02 -5.56 25.02
C THR A 772 -5.64 -4.18 25.53
N ASN A 773 -6.63 -3.29 25.61
CA ASN A 773 -6.46 -1.98 26.23
C ASN A 773 -6.30 -2.07 27.77
N GLN A 774 -6.71 -3.17 28.39
CA GLN A 774 -6.45 -3.45 29.81
C GLN A 774 -4.98 -3.81 30.10
N ASN A 775 -4.16 -4.08 29.07
CA ASN A 775 -2.78 -4.56 29.18
C ASN A 775 -2.64 -5.87 30.01
N ASP A 776 -3.64 -6.74 29.94
CA ASP A 776 -3.76 -7.95 30.74
C ASP A 776 -3.03 -9.18 30.15
N TYR A 777 -2.57 -9.09 28.90
CA TYR A 777 -1.67 -10.05 28.25
C TYR A 777 -0.87 -9.40 27.10
N GLN A 778 0.18 -10.08 26.63
CA GLN A 778 1.11 -9.53 25.64
C GLN A 778 1.40 -10.50 24.50
N LEU A 779 1.37 -9.99 23.27
CA LEU A 779 1.86 -10.68 22.08
C LEU A 779 3.39 -10.56 22.01
N PRO A 780 4.17 -11.66 22.01
CA PRO A 780 5.62 -11.61 21.90
C PRO A 780 6.10 -10.90 20.62
N GLY A 781 7.23 -10.21 20.72
CA GLY A 781 7.91 -9.69 19.53
C GLY A 781 8.44 -10.80 18.63
N TYR A 782 8.60 -10.52 17.35
CA TYR A 782 9.04 -11.50 16.36
C TYR A 782 9.89 -10.90 15.25
N THR A 783 10.58 -11.78 14.54
CA THR A 783 11.30 -11.48 13.31
C THR A 783 11.16 -12.66 12.36
N THR A 784 10.78 -12.40 11.12
CA THR A 784 10.71 -13.40 10.04
C THR A 784 11.68 -13.02 8.93
N VAL A 785 12.19 -14.04 8.24
CA VAL A 785 13.07 -13.89 7.07
C VAL A 785 12.36 -14.49 5.87
N ASN A 786 12.32 -13.77 4.77
CA ASN A 786 11.70 -14.19 3.52
C ASN A 786 12.73 -14.16 2.40
N LEU A 787 12.64 -15.09 1.45
CA LEU A 787 13.54 -15.19 0.30
C LEU A 787 12.78 -15.31 -1.01
N LEU A 788 13.44 -14.89 -2.09
CA LEU A 788 12.99 -14.99 -3.47
C LEU A 788 14.15 -15.51 -4.33
N ALA A 789 13.84 -16.43 -5.24
CA ALA A 789 14.65 -16.69 -6.42
C ALA A 789 13.74 -16.76 -7.65
N SER A 790 14.10 -16.06 -8.73
CA SER A 790 13.38 -16.15 -10.00
C SER A 790 14.33 -16.19 -11.19
N TYR A 791 13.92 -16.86 -12.26
CA TYR A 791 14.65 -16.93 -13.51
C TYR A 791 13.72 -16.67 -14.69
N GLY A 792 13.94 -15.55 -15.38
CA GLY A 792 13.24 -15.16 -16.60
C GLY A 792 14.02 -15.53 -17.85
N LEU A 793 13.40 -16.24 -18.78
CA LEU A 793 14.00 -16.58 -20.07
C LEU A 793 12.99 -16.45 -21.22
N LYS A 794 13.49 -16.37 -22.45
CA LYS A 794 12.65 -16.34 -23.64
C LYS A 794 12.53 -17.75 -24.23
N VAL A 795 11.30 -18.27 -24.32
CA VAL A 795 10.96 -19.53 -24.98
C VAL A 795 10.07 -19.20 -26.18
N ALA A 796 10.48 -19.58 -27.39
CA ALA A 796 9.75 -19.29 -28.63
C ALA A 796 9.35 -17.80 -28.77
N GLY A 797 10.24 -16.88 -28.35
CA GLY A 797 9.99 -15.44 -28.38
C GLY A 797 9.10 -14.88 -27.26
N LYS A 798 8.55 -15.73 -26.39
CA LYS A 798 7.70 -15.36 -25.26
C LYS A 798 8.47 -15.42 -23.95
N LYS A 799 8.18 -14.52 -23.01
CA LYS A 799 8.88 -14.47 -21.72
C LYS A 799 8.24 -15.46 -20.76
N VAL A 800 9.05 -16.37 -20.24
CA VAL A 800 8.67 -17.33 -19.20
C VAL A 800 9.48 -17.01 -17.95
N THR A 801 8.79 -16.80 -16.83
CA THR A 801 9.42 -16.55 -15.54
C THR A 801 9.08 -17.68 -14.59
N PHE A 802 10.12 -18.35 -14.09
CA PHE A 802 10.02 -19.29 -12.98
C PHE A 802 10.39 -18.57 -11.70
N GLN A 803 9.64 -18.79 -10.62
CA GLN A 803 9.88 -18.11 -9.36
C GLN A 803 9.58 -19.01 -8.18
N LEU A 804 10.36 -18.89 -7.11
CA LEU A 804 10.16 -19.53 -5.82
C LEU A 804 10.32 -18.49 -4.71
N ASN A 805 9.29 -18.39 -3.87
CA ASN A 805 9.29 -17.61 -2.65
C ASN A 805 9.30 -18.55 -1.45
N ALA A 806 10.07 -18.19 -0.42
CA ALA A 806 10.08 -18.87 0.87
C ALA A 806 9.80 -17.83 1.97
N ASP A 807 8.64 -17.92 2.60
CA ASP A 807 8.23 -17.02 3.67
C ASP A 807 8.44 -17.67 5.04
N ASN A 808 8.80 -16.84 6.03
CA ASN A 808 9.12 -17.31 7.38
C ASN A 808 10.16 -18.45 7.35
N LEU A 809 11.25 -18.24 6.62
CA LEU A 809 12.33 -19.21 6.41
C LEU A 809 12.87 -19.79 7.72
N LEU A 810 12.86 -19.03 8.81
CA LEU A 810 13.35 -19.49 10.11
C LEU A 810 12.30 -20.27 10.92
N ASP A 811 11.12 -20.52 10.35
CA ASP A 811 9.98 -21.20 10.97
C ASP A 811 9.59 -20.63 12.35
N LYS A 812 9.60 -19.30 12.46
CA LYS A 812 9.25 -18.61 13.70
C LYS A 812 7.75 -18.77 13.95
N THR A 813 7.33 -19.18 15.15
CA THR A 813 5.96 -18.98 15.62
C THR A 813 5.77 -17.53 16.04
N TYR A 814 4.81 -16.85 15.45
CA TYR A 814 4.50 -15.45 15.76
C TYR A 814 3.00 -15.16 15.60
N TYR A 815 2.60 -14.01 16.14
CA TYR A 815 1.21 -13.56 16.23
C TYR A 815 1.13 -12.14 15.72
N GLN A 816 0.43 -11.94 14.61
CA GLN A 816 0.37 -10.65 13.92
C GLN A 816 -0.63 -9.68 14.56
N GLY A 817 -1.68 -10.18 15.24
CA GLY A 817 -2.66 -9.32 15.86
C GLY A 817 -3.66 -10.05 16.75
N THR A 818 -4.57 -9.26 17.30
CA THR A 818 -5.66 -9.67 18.21
C THR A 818 -6.89 -8.83 17.92
N ASN A 819 -8.07 -9.35 18.24
CA ASN A 819 -9.34 -8.63 18.10
C ASN A 819 -9.63 -7.64 19.24
N SER A 820 -8.59 -7.10 19.90
CA SER A 820 -8.67 -6.33 21.15
C SER A 820 -9.29 -7.11 22.33
N SER A 821 -9.40 -8.43 22.20
CA SER A 821 -9.93 -9.31 23.24
C SER A 821 -9.02 -10.53 23.35
N THR A 822 -9.59 -11.71 23.50
CA THR A 822 -8.89 -12.96 23.84
C THR A 822 -8.61 -13.84 22.63
N ARG A 823 -8.95 -13.40 21.41
CA ARG A 823 -8.62 -14.12 20.18
C ARG A 823 -7.33 -13.58 19.60
N VAL A 824 -6.35 -14.46 19.48
CA VAL A 824 -5.04 -14.14 18.92
C VAL A 824 -4.91 -14.80 17.57
N GLY A 825 -4.57 -14.01 16.55
CA GLY A 825 -4.25 -14.51 15.21
C GLY A 825 -2.85 -15.12 15.23
N ILE A 826 -2.73 -16.35 14.75
CA ILE A 826 -1.44 -17.02 14.58
C ILE A 826 -1.12 -17.09 13.10
N ASN A 827 0.16 -16.94 12.77
CA ASN A 827 0.60 -16.87 11.38
C ASN A 827 1.15 -18.20 10.86
N PRO A 828 1.20 -18.36 9.52
CA PRO A 828 1.78 -19.53 8.91
C PRO A 828 3.20 -19.82 9.42
N PRO A 829 3.55 -21.11 9.57
CA PRO A 829 4.94 -21.54 9.73
C PRO A 829 5.73 -21.24 8.44
N ARG A 830 6.91 -21.83 8.27
CA ARG A 830 7.63 -21.74 6.99
C ARG A 830 6.73 -22.20 5.82
N THR A 831 6.62 -21.37 4.79
CA THR A 831 5.85 -21.68 3.57
C THR A 831 6.65 -21.44 2.31
N PHE A 832 6.36 -22.23 1.28
CA PHE A 832 6.94 -22.10 -0.05
C PHE A 832 5.84 -21.84 -1.07
N LEU A 833 6.11 -20.95 -2.03
CA LEU A 833 5.23 -20.67 -3.16
C LEU A 833 6.07 -20.62 -4.42
N GLY A 834 5.87 -21.60 -5.30
CA GLY A 834 6.41 -21.62 -6.65
C GLY A 834 5.43 -21.00 -7.64
N SER A 835 5.95 -20.39 -8.70
CA SER A 835 5.13 -19.93 -9.81
C SER A 835 5.81 -20.04 -11.17
N VAL A 836 4.98 -20.17 -12.21
CA VAL A 836 5.37 -20.08 -13.61
C VAL A 836 4.47 -19.04 -14.27
N LYS A 837 5.07 -17.97 -14.79
CA LYS A 837 4.38 -16.91 -15.51
C LYS A 837 4.81 -16.90 -16.97
N LEU A 838 3.84 -16.87 -17.89
CA LEU A 838 4.04 -16.71 -19.31
C LEU A 838 3.47 -15.35 -19.75
N GLU A 839 4.26 -14.56 -20.46
CA GLU A 839 3.91 -13.21 -20.92
C GLU A 839 4.06 -13.11 -22.45
N PHE A 840 3.11 -12.44 -23.11
CA PHE A 840 2.95 -12.44 -24.57
C PHE A 840 3.10 -11.10 -25.25
#